data_AF-A0A368G5F2-F1
#
_entry.id   AF-A0A368G5F2-F1
#
_cell.length_a   1.000
_cell.length_b   1.000
_cell.length_c   1.000
_cell.angle_alpha   90.00
_cell.angle_beta   90.00
_cell.angle_gamma   90.00
#
_symmetry.space_group_name_H-M   'P 1'
#
loop_
_entity.id
_entity.type
_entity.pdbx_description
1 polymer ?
#
loop_
_entity_poly.entity_id
_entity_poly.type
_entity_poly.pdbx_seq_one_letter_code
_entity_poly.pdbx_strand_id
1 'polypeptide(L)'
;MYISRRLLRSFPACQTRHFFRKSTERAQDLAQGLFGDPQLKNPSSFSDLNKRVRADCMDIVKQIEVGSNERTTVKLFDDLSNTICKAADLVECVRQLHSDPMYTEAAQHSASDFCELVESLNTYTSLYHMLKRSKLTEADRLDDVDKRTIDLFLNEFEMSGVHLPDDKRAEFVRLSGEIFNASAKFQAGCDREVVISRYVCNRPQFSEVVKTYMMFCCKHLFRALKKQYSLPSTRIRSPSSNCIEPKKRKFIYTTFYRHNDEQEQELRKLVCYRDELAKLTGYTSYAHRAQDNALLGTYENAHDFLWGVIQACRPAAERELAILMDVQAQCDSYHGIIGEWDVHYLTEIYKERAYGTAHYREANKFLTLGNILTGFANLVNKLYGVRLEEQPIERGEMWHGHIIKLGVFDATDRFLGTVYLDIDRRTMKAVGDCHFTVRCSKELQDGSWQTPIVVLSLSICDGTDEYWKNLPVDLHRAENVFHELGHAMHSMLGRTKYQHVAGTRCPQDFSEIPSILMEYFFNDLTVMQSILRSPNGDCIALEDAACMSASRFAFSSLEIMQQASYALFDLELHGPDAALLLRENRITTTELFHTIVTKALPHLDRERDTAFQHRFHHLVQYGARYYSYLVARSAASLIWNSKFRDAPFSRSEGEKWAEVQSYGGGLPSSLLLKKMLGYSPSAMHFIDALKQETSHLANLGAVNVKPLNGMNPFDERVRARNAAKAEMFQLRHPEVGGNISEYRDQRFQGSLKEQDLALRTSTTLYIGNLSFYTSEDQLYELFNRAGEVKRVIMGLDRFKKSPCGFCFVIYYTRADTENAVRFLNRTMLDGRMIRVDYDAGFVEGRQYGRGKHGGQVRDEYREQYDPDRGGFGRIYQDRELKTNYV
;
A
#
# COMPACT_ATOMS: atom_id res chain seq x y z
N MET A 1 24.03 -16.61 -3.45
CA MET A 1 23.99 -15.89 -2.16
C MET A 1 22.99 -14.76 -2.20
N TYR A 2 22.06 -14.71 -1.23
CA TYR A 2 21.06 -13.65 -0.98
C TYR A 2 21.57 -12.21 -1.17
N ILE A 3 22.88 -11.98 -0.96
CA ILE A 3 23.60 -10.72 -1.20
C ILE A 3 23.52 -10.23 -2.65
N SER A 4 23.60 -11.13 -3.65
CA SER A 4 23.51 -10.78 -5.08
C SER A 4 22.21 -10.04 -5.40
N ARG A 5 21.12 -10.30 -4.65
CA ARG A 5 19.83 -9.60 -4.81
C ARG A 5 19.78 -8.23 -4.11
N ARG A 6 20.53 -8.03 -3.02
CA ARG A 6 20.53 -6.77 -2.21
C ARG A 6 21.57 -5.75 -2.64
N LEU A 7 22.75 -6.19 -3.12
CA LEU A 7 23.79 -5.28 -3.66
C LEU A 7 23.40 -4.63 -4.99
N LEU A 8 22.26 -5.02 -5.59
CA LEU A 8 21.66 -4.39 -6.77
C LEU A 8 21.06 -2.99 -6.50
N ARG A 9 21.10 -2.50 -5.25
CA ARG A 9 20.78 -1.10 -4.94
C ARG A 9 21.88 -0.23 -5.51
N SER A 10 21.58 0.68 -6.44
CA SER A 10 22.57 1.61 -6.98
C SER A 10 21.98 2.99 -7.18
N PHE A 11 22.75 4.01 -6.80
CA PHE A 11 22.54 5.44 -7.09
C PHE A 11 23.70 5.89 -7.99
N PRO A 12 23.55 6.97 -8.77
CA PRO A 12 24.59 7.42 -9.68
C PRO A 12 25.76 8.03 -8.89
N ALA A 13 26.97 7.93 -9.45
CA ALA A 13 28.11 8.70 -8.98
C ALA A 13 27.75 10.20 -8.90
N CYS A 14 27.91 10.80 -7.72
CA CYS A 14 27.81 12.24 -7.57
C CYS A 14 28.95 12.86 -8.39
N GLN A 15 28.64 13.60 -9.46
CA GLN A 15 29.63 14.44 -10.14
C GLN A 15 30.09 15.53 -9.16
N THR A 16 31.15 15.25 -8.41
CA THR A 16 31.79 16.25 -7.55
C THR A 16 32.79 17.03 -8.38
N ARG A 17 32.54 18.34 -8.50
CA ARG A 17 33.62 19.30 -8.75
C ARG A 17 34.57 19.20 -7.56
N HIS A 18 35.84 18.88 -7.81
CA HIS A 18 36.88 18.79 -6.79
C HIS A 18 36.98 20.10 -5.99
N PHE A 19 36.39 20.12 -4.80
CA PHE A 19 36.70 21.08 -3.75
C PHE A 19 37.41 20.33 -2.64
N PHE A 20 38.74 20.42 -2.63
CA PHE A 20 39.56 19.93 -1.53
C PHE A 20 39.23 20.72 -0.26
N ARG A 21 38.47 20.12 0.66
CA ARG A 21 38.48 20.50 2.07
C ARG A 21 39.03 19.32 2.85
N LYS A 22 40.26 19.45 3.36
CA LYS A 22 40.87 18.46 4.25
C LYS A 22 39.99 18.32 5.50
N SER A 23 39.27 17.22 5.62
CA SER A 23 38.81 16.71 6.92
C SER A 23 40.08 16.49 7.76
N THR A 24 40.18 17.22 8.87
CA THR A 24 41.37 17.30 9.72
C THR A 24 41.12 16.64 11.07
N GLU A 25 40.41 15.52 11.10
CA GLU A 25 40.38 14.66 12.28
C GLU A 25 41.37 13.51 12.11
N ARG A 26 42.35 13.39 13.04
CA ARG A 26 43.33 12.31 13.02
C ARG A 26 42.62 11.03 13.49
N ALA A 27 42.68 9.96 12.69
CA ALA A 27 42.08 8.65 13.01
C ALA A 27 42.56 8.02 14.35
N GLN A 28 43.63 8.54 14.94
CA GLN A 28 44.14 8.16 16.26
C GLN A 28 43.24 8.63 17.42
N ASP A 29 42.34 9.60 17.21
CA ASP A 29 41.47 10.19 18.25
C ASP A 29 40.06 9.55 18.34
N LEU A 30 39.76 8.53 17.52
CA LEU A 30 38.48 7.81 17.51
C LEU A 30 38.51 6.59 18.44
N ALA A 31 37.57 6.53 19.39
CA ALA A 31 37.44 5.44 20.35
C ALA A 31 36.97 4.13 19.68
N GLN A 32 36.04 4.22 18.72
CA GLN A 32 35.50 3.12 17.92
C GLN A 32 35.55 3.46 16.41
N GLY A 33 35.33 2.46 15.56
CA GLY A 33 35.00 2.68 14.14
C GLY A 33 33.54 2.35 13.84
N LEU A 34 33.14 2.45 12.57
CA LEU A 34 31.73 2.32 12.16
C LEU A 34 31.07 1.04 12.71
N PHE A 35 29.89 1.20 13.28
CA PHE A 35 29.09 0.16 13.96
C PHE A 35 29.83 -0.57 15.09
N GLY A 36 30.84 0.07 15.68
CA GLY A 36 31.68 -0.51 16.73
C GLY A 36 32.77 -1.43 16.20
N ASP A 37 33.04 -1.45 14.89
CA ASP A 37 34.21 -2.16 14.34
C ASP A 37 35.47 -1.28 14.47
N PRO A 38 36.43 -1.63 15.35
CA PRO A 38 37.62 -0.82 15.59
C PRO A 38 38.54 -0.71 14.36
N GLN A 39 38.33 -1.54 13.33
CA GLN A 39 39.10 -1.49 12.08
C GLN A 39 38.51 -0.53 11.05
N LEU A 40 37.26 -0.09 11.19
CA LEU A 40 36.58 0.80 10.23
C LEU A 40 36.58 2.26 10.67
N LYS A 41 37.78 2.81 10.93
CA LYS A 41 37.95 4.19 11.45
C LYS A 41 38.07 5.27 10.38
N ASN A 42 38.35 4.92 9.13
CA ASN A 42 38.58 5.89 8.05
C ASN A 42 38.20 5.29 6.68
N PRO A 43 38.00 6.12 5.62
CA PRO A 43 37.63 5.63 4.29
C PRO A 43 38.60 4.58 3.72
N SER A 44 39.91 4.71 3.97
CA SER A 44 40.90 3.74 3.50
C SER A 44 40.75 2.35 4.14
N SER A 45 40.12 2.26 5.31
CA SER A 45 39.90 0.99 6.03
C SER A 45 39.03 0.00 5.24
N PHE A 46 38.20 0.49 4.31
CA PHE A 46 37.38 -0.35 3.44
C PHE A 46 38.22 -1.22 2.49
N SER A 47 39.40 -0.73 2.05
CA SER A 47 40.30 -1.55 1.23
C SER A 47 40.83 -2.76 2.01
N ASP A 48 41.15 -2.57 3.29
CA ASP A 48 41.64 -3.66 4.14
C ASP A 48 40.50 -4.60 4.55
N LEU A 49 39.27 -4.09 4.72
CA LEU A 49 38.07 -4.92 4.84
C LEU A 49 37.93 -5.87 3.64
N ASN A 50 38.04 -5.35 2.41
CA ASN A 50 37.90 -6.18 1.20
C ASN A 50 38.95 -7.30 1.15
N LYS A 51 40.21 -6.98 1.44
CA LYS A 51 41.31 -7.98 1.47
C LYS A 51 41.04 -9.08 2.50
N ARG A 52 40.64 -8.71 3.72
CA ARG A 52 40.32 -9.66 4.80
C ARG A 52 39.15 -10.57 4.43
N VAL A 53 38.04 -9.98 3.97
CA VAL A 53 36.86 -10.75 3.55
C VAL A 53 37.20 -11.75 2.45
N ARG A 54 38.00 -11.36 1.44
CA ARG A 54 38.46 -12.28 0.39
C ARG A 54 39.34 -13.41 0.94
N ALA A 55 40.28 -13.09 1.82
CA ALA A 55 41.14 -14.10 2.44
C ALA A 55 40.32 -15.11 3.26
N ASP A 56 39.46 -14.62 4.15
CA ASP A 56 38.59 -15.43 4.99
C ASP A 56 37.67 -16.33 4.15
N CYS A 57 37.10 -15.78 3.07
CA CYS A 57 36.28 -16.56 2.13
C CYS A 57 37.08 -17.68 1.47
N MET A 58 38.30 -17.42 1.01
CA MET A 58 39.14 -18.44 0.38
C MET A 58 39.56 -19.54 1.36
N ASP A 59 39.82 -19.18 2.62
CA ASP A 59 40.11 -20.15 3.68
C ASP A 59 38.91 -21.05 3.98
N ILE A 60 37.69 -20.49 4.00
CA ILE A 60 36.45 -21.28 4.16
C ILE A 60 36.20 -22.17 2.94
N VAL A 61 36.42 -21.66 1.72
CA VAL A 61 36.31 -22.47 0.48
C VAL A 61 37.27 -23.66 0.54
N LYS A 62 38.51 -23.44 0.97
CA LYS A 62 39.49 -24.53 1.15
C LYS A 62 39.03 -25.55 2.20
N GLN A 63 38.42 -25.11 3.30
CA GLN A 63 37.84 -26.03 4.30
C GLN A 63 36.69 -26.86 3.72
N ILE A 64 35.84 -26.25 2.88
CA ILE A 64 34.79 -26.97 2.17
C ILE A 64 35.43 -28.04 1.27
N GLU A 65 36.40 -27.66 0.43
CA GLU A 65 37.09 -28.55 -0.51
C GLU A 65 37.79 -29.74 0.15
N VAL A 66 38.44 -29.52 1.30
CA VAL A 66 39.09 -30.58 2.09
C VAL A 66 38.06 -31.48 2.78
N GLY A 67 36.89 -30.93 3.13
CA GLY A 67 35.87 -31.59 3.92
C GLY A 67 36.18 -31.56 5.43
N SER A 68 35.13 -31.68 6.25
CA SER A 68 35.24 -31.70 7.72
C SER A 68 34.33 -32.76 8.33
N ASN A 69 34.87 -33.53 9.27
CA ASN A 69 34.06 -34.44 10.09
C ASN A 69 33.43 -33.73 11.29
N GLU A 70 34.00 -32.60 11.73
CA GLU A 70 33.50 -31.83 12.87
C GLU A 70 32.36 -30.89 12.48
N ARG A 71 32.41 -30.32 11.27
CA ARG A 71 31.45 -29.33 10.78
C ARG A 71 30.73 -29.85 9.54
N THR A 72 29.41 -29.70 9.51
CA THR A 72 28.63 -29.99 8.30
C THR A 72 28.93 -28.97 7.21
N THR A 73 28.82 -29.40 5.96
CA THR A 73 29.08 -28.54 4.80
C THR A 73 28.18 -27.30 4.80
N VAL A 74 26.90 -27.43 5.17
CA VAL A 74 25.97 -26.28 5.26
C VAL A 74 26.42 -25.21 6.27
N LYS A 75 27.04 -25.60 7.39
CA LYS A 75 27.60 -24.64 8.36
C LYS A 75 28.75 -23.84 7.77
N LEU A 76 29.60 -24.47 6.97
CA LEU A 76 30.69 -23.80 6.26
C LEU A 76 30.17 -22.84 5.18
N PHE A 77 29.12 -23.24 4.44
CA PHE A 77 28.46 -22.34 3.48
C PHE A 77 27.81 -21.14 4.15
N ASP A 78 27.18 -21.32 5.31
CA ASP A 78 26.61 -20.21 6.07
C ASP A 78 27.70 -19.33 6.71
N ASP A 79 28.86 -19.88 7.08
CA ASP A 79 30.03 -19.07 7.47
C ASP A 79 30.52 -18.20 6.31
N LEU A 80 30.67 -18.79 5.12
CA LEU A 80 31.03 -18.07 3.90
C LEU A 80 30.02 -16.94 3.63
N SER A 81 28.73 -17.26 3.74
CA SER A 81 27.66 -16.26 3.56
C SER A 81 27.72 -15.16 4.63
N ASN A 82 27.97 -15.52 5.89
CA ASN A 82 28.08 -14.56 7.00
C ASN A 82 29.29 -13.63 6.85
N THR A 83 30.45 -14.15 6.47
CA THR A 83 31.66 -13.35 6.23
C THR A 83 31.41 -12.27 5.18
N ILE A 84 30.76 -12.62 4.07
CA ILE A 84 30.45 -11.66 3.01
C ILE A 84 29.31 -10.74 3.43
N CYS A 85 28.21 -11.26 3.98
CA CYS A 85 27.02 -10.45 4.34
C CYS A 85 27.37 -9.37 5.35
N LYS A 86 28.15 -9.67 6.39
CA LYS A 86 28.55 -8.69 7.41
C LYS A 86 29.29 -7.50 6.83
N ALA A 87 30.07 -7.72 5.78
CA ALA A 87 30.79 -6.66 5.09
C ALA A 87 29.90 -5.95 4.05
N ALA A 88 29.20 -6.71 3.21
CA ALA A 88 28.37 -6.20 2.13
C ALA A 88 27.16 -5.39 2.63
N ASP A 89 26.43 -5.88 3.65
CA ASP A 89 25.29 -5.21 4.25
C ASP A 89 25.71 -3.89 4.93
N LEU A 90 26.83 -3.91 5.65
CA LEU A 90 27.45 -2.72 6.27
C LEU A 90 27.85 -1.70 5.22
N VAL A 91 28.55 -2.13 4.18
CA VAL A 91 29.00 -1.28 3.06
C VAL A 91 27.81 -0.62 2.38
N GLU A 92 26.74 -1.38 2.12
CA GLU A 92 25.53 -0.84 1.51
C GLU A 92 24.88 0.25 2.38
N CYS A 93 24.81 0.03 3.69
CA CYS A 93 24.31 1.02 4.64
C CYS A 93 25.15 2.31 4.61
N VAL A 94 26.48 2.21 4.67
CA VAL A 94 27.40 3.37 4.62
C VAL A 94 27.27 4.11 3.29
N ARG A 95 27.23 3.37 2.19
CA ARG A 95 27.11 3.93 0.84
C ARG A 95 25.85 4.77 0.64
N GLN A 96 24.77 4.41 1.32
CA GLN A 96 23.46 5.06 1.19
C GLN A 96 23.22 6.18 2.21
N LEU A 97 23.85 6.12 3.39
CA LEU A 97 23.50 6.99 4.53
C LEU A 97 24.61 7.93 4.98
N HIS A 98 25.88 7.59 4.71
CA HIS A 98 27.02 8.35 5.22
C HIS A 98 27.08 9.76 4.62
N SER A 99 27.33 10.76 5.46
CA SER A 99 27.34 12.17 5.08
C SER A 99 28.63 12.64 4.39
N ASP A 100 29.76 11.99 4.68
CA ASP A 100 31.04 12.24 4.02
C ASP A 100 31.16 11.50 2.67
N PRO A 101 31.36 12.21 1.55
CA PRO A 101 31.56 11.61 0.23
C PRO A 101 32.69 10.58 0.16
N MET A 102 33.78 10.76 0.91
CA MET A 102 34.93 9.83 0.87
C MET A 102 34.55 8.44 1.37
N TYR A 103 33.71 8.37 2.41
CA TYR A 103 33.17 7.11 2.90
C TYR A 103 32.18 6.49 1.90
N THR A 104 31.31 7.31 1.30
CA THR A 104 30.35 6.79 0.30
C THR A 104 31.05 6.24 -0.94
N GLU A 105 32.15 6.87 -1.39
CA GLU A 105 32.96 6.42 -2.52
C GLU A 105 33.73 5.14 -2.18
N ALA A 106 34.39 5.08 -1.02
CA ALA A 106 35.07 3.88 -0.55
C ALA A 106 34.10 2.70 -0.41
N ALA A 107 32.91 2.93 0.16
CA ALA A 107 31.85 1.94 0.25
C ALA A 107 31.32 1.52 -1.13
N GLN A 108 31.17 2.45 -2.08
CA GLN A 108 30.79 2.13 -3.46
C GLN A 108 31.80 1.19 -4.13
N HIS A 109 33.10 1.41 -3.92
CA HIS A 109 34.16 0.53 -4.43
C HIS A 109 34.10 -0.86 -3.79
N SER A 110 33.91 -0.94 -2.47
CA SER A 110 33.72 -2.22 -1.77
C SER A 110 32.46 -2.96 -2.21
N ALA A 111 31.37 -2.26 -2.49
CA ALA A 111 30.13 -2.87 -2.98
C ALA A 111 30.36 -3.57 -4.33
N SER A 112 31.11 -2.93 -5.24
CA SER A 112 31.52 -3.54 -6.51
C SER A 112 32.43 -4.76 -6.30
N ASP A 113 33.44 -4.66 -5.43
CA ASP A 113 34.35 -5.77 -5.12
C ASP A 113 33.60 -7.00 -4.55
N PHE A 114 32.67 -6.77 -3.63
CA PHE A 114 31.85 -7.85 -3.05
C PHE A 114 30.84 -8.42 -4.04
N CYS A 115 30.30 -7.61 -4.96
CA CYS A 115 29.46 -8.12 -6.04
C CYS A 115 30.25 -9.10 -6.91
N GLU A 116 31.46 -8.75 -7.33
CA GLU A 116 32.34 -9.63 -8.10
C GLU A 116 32.68 -10.91 -7.34
N LEU A 117 33.02 -10.80 -6.05
CA LEU A 117 33.29 -11.96 -5.20
C LEU A 117 32.07 -12.89 -5.13
N VAL A 118 30.88 -12.37 -4.88
CA VAL A 118 29.65 -13.16 -4.79
C VAL A 118 29.35 -13.88 -6.10
N GLU A 119 29.46 -13.21 -7.24
CA GLU A 119 29.23 -13.83 -8.54
C GLU A 119 30.27 -14.91 -8.86
N SER A 120 31.54 -14.70 -8.50
CA SER A 120 32.58 -15.72 -8.65
C SER A 120 32.29 -16.98 -7.81
N LEU A 121 31.74 -16.81 -6.61
CA LEU A 121 31.39 -17.93 -5.74
C LEU A 121 30.10 -18.63 -6.20
N ASN A 122 29.08 -17.88 -6.64
CA ASN A 122 27.81 -18.44 -7.12
C ASN A 122 27.97 -19.20 -8.45
N THR A 123 29.02 -18.93 -9.21
CA THR A 123 29.33 -19.65 -10.46
C THR A 123 30.37 -20.75 -10.27
N TYR A 124 30.85 -20.98 -9.04
CA TYR A 124 31.84 -22.00 -8.76
C TYR A 124 31.20 -23.40 -8.67
N THR A 125 31.34 -24.17 -9.76
CA THR A 125 30.72 -25.50 -9.93
C THR A 125 31.13 -26.51 -8.87
N SER A 126 32.40 -26.49 -8.42
CA SER A 126 32.88 -27.39 -7.36
C SER A 126 32.07 -27.20 -6.08
N LEU A 127 31.91 -25.96 -5.61
CA LEU A 127 31.12 -25.65 -4.42
C LEU A 127 29.67 -26.14 -4.55
N TYR A 128 29.03 -25.90 -5.69
CA TYR A 128 27.68 -26.39 -5.96
C TYR A 128 27.58 -27.92 -5.82
N HIS A 129 28.48 -28.67 -6.45
CA HIS A 129 28.46 -30.14 -6.39
C HIS A 129 28.75 -30.66 -4.99
N MET A 130 29.64 -30.02 -4.24
CA MET A 130 29.96 -30.40 -2.87
C MET A 130 28.76 -30.21 -1.94
N LEU A 131 28.10 -29.06 -2.01
CA LEU A 131 26.88 -28.80 -1.23
C LEU A 131 25.74 -29.75 -1.61
N LYS A 132 25.56 -30.02 -2.91
CA LYS A 132 24.54 -30.96 -3.40
C LYS A 132 24.79 -32.37 -2.88
N ARG A 133 26.04 -32.83 -2.91
CA ARG A 133 26.45 -34.14 -2.39
C ARG A 133 26.30 -34.22 -0.87
N SER A 134 26.63 -33.13 -0.16
CA SER A 134 26.58 -33.11 1.32
C SER A 134 25.17 -33.38 1.85
N LYS A 135 24.13 -32.97 1.12
CA LYS A 135 22.73 -33.28 1.48
C LYS A 135 22.47 -34.78 1.65
N LEU A 136 23.17 -35.63 0.89
CA LEU A 136 23.07 -37.09 0.97
C LEU A 136 24.12 -37.67 1.92
N THR A 137 25.38 -37.24 1.81
CA THR A 137 26.48 -37.84 2.59
C THR A 137 26.49 -37.45 4.06
N GLU A 138 25.83 -36.35 4.41
CA GLU A 138 25.72 -35.87 5.79
C GLU A 138 24.30 -36.05 6.36
N ALA A 139 23.39 -36.74 5.66
CA ALA A 139 21.95 -36.78 5.96
C ALA A 139 21.61 -37.10 7.42
N ASP A 140 22.35 -38.01 8.05
CA ASP A 140 22.15 -38.43 9.46
C ASP A 140 22.50 -37.33 10.48
N ARG A 141 23.17 -36.26 10.03
CA ARG A 141 23.58 -35.10 10.84
C ARG A 141 22.79 -33.83 10.53
N LEU A 142 21.82 -33.89 9.61
CA LEU A 142 21.08 -32.72 9.13
C LEU A 142 19.64 -32.71 9.66
N ASP A 143 19.27 -31.62 10.34
CA ASP A 143 17.88 -31.32 10.67
C ASP A 143 17.12 -30.69 9.47
N ASP A 144 15.85 -30.38 9.65
CA ASP A 144 15.02 -29.82 8.58
C ASP A 144 15.43 -28.39 8.19
N VAL A 145 15.97 -27.62 9.14
CA VAL A 145 16.49 -26.26 8.87
C VAL A 145 17.78 -26.34 8.07
N ASP A 146 18.63 -27.32 8.36
CA ASP A 146 19.85 -27.62 7.59
C ASP A 146 19.51 -27.96 6.14
N LYS A 147 18.59 -28.90 5.93
CA LYS A 147 18.16 -29.33 4.59
C LYS A 147 17.54 -28.19 3.80
N ARG A 148 16.69 -27.37 4.43
CA ARG A 148 16.10 -26.19 3.78
C ARG A 148 17.16 -25.15 3.43
N THR A 149 18.11 -24.90 4.32
CA THR A 149 19.19 -23.93 4.07
C THR A 149 20.07 -24.39 2.90
N ILE A 150 20.36 -25.69 2.81
CA ILE A 150 21.01 -26.29 1.63
C ILE A 150 20.18 -26.03 0.37
N ASP A 151 18.87 -26.29 0.40
CA ASP A 151 17.98 -26.10 -0.75
C ASP A 151 17.91 -24.65 -1.21
N LEU A 152 17.93 -23.70 -0.28
CA LEU A 152 17.98 -22.28 -0.60
C LEU A 152 19.30 -21.91 -1.29
N PHE A 153 20.44 -22.36 -0.76
CA PHE A 153 21.73 -22.14 -1.42
C PHE A 153 21.80 -22.78 -2.81
N LEU A 154 21.36 -24.03 -2.96
CA LEU A 154 21.34 -24.73 -4.24
C LEU A 154 20.47 -24.01 -5.27
N ASN A 155 19.29 -23.54 -4.86
CA ASN A 155 18.42 -22.73 -5.70
C ASN A 155 19.13 -21.43 -6.14
N GLU A 156 19.82 -20.74 -5.22
CA GLU A 156 20.58 -19.54 -5.59
C GLU A 156 21.71 -19.80 -6.59
N PHE A 157 22.44 -20.90 -6.42
CA PHE A 157 23.43 -21.38 -7.40
C PHE A 157 22.81 -21.59 -8.78
N GLU A 158 21.66 -22.26 -8.83
CA GLU A 158 20.95 -22.56 -10.07
C GLU A 158 20.40 -21.29 -10.73
N MET A 159 19.85 -20.36 -9.93
CA MET A 159 19.40 -19.05 -10.40
C MET A 159 20.53 -18.13 -10.87
N SER A 160 21.77 -18.40 -10.44
CA SER A 160 23.00 -17.79 -10.94
C SER A 160 23.59 -18.51 -12.17
N GLY A 161 22.88 -19.51 -12.69
CA GLY A 161 23.27 -20.23 -13.90
C GLY A 161 24.45 -21.18 -13.71
N VAL A 162 24.79 -21.63 -12.48
CA VAL A 162 25.94 -22.52 -12.24
C VAL A 162 25.92 -23.80 -13.08
N HIS A 163 24.72 -24.28 -13.39
CA HIS A 163 24.47 -25.51 -14.14
C HIS A 163 24.59 -25.32 -15.66
N LEU A 164 24.70 -24.09 -16.14
CA LEU A 164 24.78 -23.77 -17.56
C LEU A 164 26.18 -24.09 -18.12
N PRO A 165 26.32 -24.37 -19.42
CA PRO A 165 27.60 -24.43 -20.12
C PRO A 165 28.40 -23.12 -20.03
N ASP A 166 29.72 -23.18 -20.20
CA ASP A 166 30.64 -22.05 -19.97
C ASP A 166 30.29 -20.80 -20.78
N ASP A 167 29.90 -20.94 -22.06
CA ASP A 167 29.47 -19.84 -22.93
C ASP A 167 28.18 -19.18 -22.41
N LYS A 168 27.24 -19.99 -21.92
CA LYS A 168 25.98 -19.52 -21.32
C LYS A 168 26.20 -18.88 -19.95
N ARG A 169 27.15 -19.37 -19.14
CA ARG A 169 27.53 -18.71 -17.89
C ARG A 169 28.18 -17.36 -18.13
N ALA A 170 29.06 -17.23 -19.13
CA ALA A 170 29.63 -15.94 -19.50
C ALA A 170 28.54 -14.94 -19.92
N GLU A 171 27.54 -15.41 -20.67
CA GLU A 171 26.38 -14.58 -21.05
C GLU A 171 25.52 -14.19 -19.84
N PHE A 172 25.32 -15.10 -18.87
CA PHE A 172 24.63 -14.79 -17.62
C PHE A 172 25.32 -13.65 -16.85
N VAL A 173 26.66 -13.72 -16.73
CA VAL A 173 27.46 -12.68 -16.07
C VAL A 173 27.33 -11.35 -16.79
N ARG A 174 27.42 -11.35 -18.13
CA ARG A 174 27.24 -10.15 -18.95
C ARG A 174 25.86 -9.51 -18.73
N LEU A 175 24.79 -10.31 -18.80
CA LEU A 175 23.42 -9.84 -18.59
C LEU A 175 23.20 -9.28 -17.17
N SER A 176 23.78 -9.94 -16.16
CA SER A 176 23.71 -9.47 -14.77
C SER A 176 24.38 -8.09 -14.61
N GLY A 177 25.53 -7.87 -15.26
CA GLY A 177 26.19 -6.56 -15.31
C GLY A 177 25.36 -5.49 -16.01
N GLU A 178 24.71 -5.81 -17.13
CA GLU A 178 23.82 -4.88 -17.83
C GLU A 178 22.57 -4.52 -17.02
N ILE A 179 21.97 -5.49 -16.34
CA ILE A 179 20.84 -5.27 -15.42
C ILE A 179 21.26 -4.34 -14.28
N PHE A 180 22.43 -4.55 -13.69
CA PHE A 180 22.97 -3.68 -12.63
C PHE A 180 23.12 -2.23 -13.12
N ASN A 181 23.72 -2.05 -14.29
CA ASN A 181 23.95 -0.73 -14.88
C ASN A 181 22.65 0.00 -15.24
N ALA A 182 21.69 -0.69 -15.87
CA ALA A 182 20.38 -0.13 -16.21
C ALA A 182 19.58 0.23 -14.95
N SER A 183 19.62 -0.63 -13.93
CA SER A 183 18.98 -0.40 -12.62
C SER A 183 19.50 0.89 -11.97
N ALA A 184 20.83 1.06 -11.94
CA ALA A 184 21.47 2.26 -11.37
C ALA A 184 21.01 3.55 -12.04
N LYS A 185 20.98 3.56 -13.37
CA LYS A 185 20.63 4.74 -14.17
C LYS A 185 19.14 5.06 -14.08
N PHE A 186 18.29 4.05 -14.03
CA PHE A 186 16.85 4.24 -13.86
C PHE A 186 16.54 4.76 -12.45
N GLN A 187 17.05 4.13 -11.39
CA GLN A 187 16.89 4.58 -10.00
C GLN A 187 17.33 6.04 -9.83
N ALA A 188 18.51 6.38 -10.36
CA ALA A 188 19.06 7.73 -10.38
C ALA A 188 18.13 8.78 -11.01
N GLY A 189 17.30 8.39 -11.97
CA GLY A 189 16.38 9.27 -12.67
C GLY A 189 15.04 9.43 -11.97
N CYS A 190 14.58 8.40 -11.25
CA CYS A 190 13.30 8.40 -10.55
C CYS A 190 13.18 9.55 -9.54
N ASP A 191 14.26 9.86 -8.83
CA ASP A 191 14.28 10.83 -7.73
C ASP A 191 14.66 12.26 -8.17
N ARG A 192 14.85 12.49 -9.48
CA ARG A 192 15.24 13.84 -9.97
C ARG A 192 14.09 14.83 -9.84
N GLU A 193 14.34 15.95 -9.15
CA GLU A 193 13.42 17.09 -9.11
C GLU A 193 13.12 17.60 -10.53
N VAL A 194 11.86 17.98 -10.80
CA VAL A 194 11.52 18.58 -12.10
C VAL A 194 11.78 20.09 -12.05
N VAL A 195 12.77 20.55 -12.83
CA VAL A 195 13.10 21.97 -12.93
C VAL A 195 12.36 22.60 -14.11
N ILE A 196 11.57 23.65 -13.83
CA ILE A 196 10.89 24.43 -14.87
C ILE A 196 11.80 25.57 -15.29
N SER A 197 12.40 25.47 -16.48
CA SER A 197 13.20 26.56 -17.06
C SER A 197 12.31 27.61 -17.73
N ARG A 198 12.79 28.87 -17.74
CA ARG A 198 12.12 30.02 -18.38
C ARG A 198 11.84 29.82 -19.89
N TYR A 199 12.54 28.88 -20.54
CA TYR A 199 12.41 28.58 -21.98
C TYR A 199 11.27 27.61 -22.31
N VAL A 200 10.83 26.75 -21.38
CA VAL A 200 9.68 25.83 -21.57
C VAL A 200 8.37 26.61 -21.77
N CYS A 201 8.33 27.85 -21.27
CA CYS A 201 7.21 28.78 -21.35
C CYS A 201 6.82 29.20 -22.78
N ASN A 202 7.70 29.00 -23.78
CA ASN A 202 7.53 29.53 -25.14
C ASN A 202 7.06 28.49 -26.18
N ARG A 203 6.74 27.24 -25.79
CA ARG A 203 6.15 26.26 -26.72
C ARG A 203 4.66 26.57 -26.97
N PRO A 204 4.13 26.43 -28.21
CA PRO A 204 2.74 26.81 -28.56
C PRO A 204 1.68 26.15 -27.66
N GLN A 205 1.91 24.87 -27.34
CA GLN A 205 1.06 23.99 -26.52
C GLN A 205 0.95 24.45 -25.06
N PHE A 206 1.97 25.15 -24.56
CA PHE A 206 2.04 25.69 -23.20
C PHE A 206 1.77 27.20 -23.17
N SER A 207 1.59 27.84 -24.33
CA SER A 207 1.60 29.30 -24.40
C SER A 207 0.42 29.93 -23.69
N GLU A 208 -0.78 29.36 -23.69
CA GLU A 208 -1.96 29.94 -23.02
C GLU A 208 -1.90 29.81 -21.48
N VAL A 209 -1.59 28.60 -20.98
CA VAL A 209 -1.49 28.32 -19.54
C VAL A 209 -0.29 29.04 -18.94
N VAL A 210 0.84 29.06 -19.64
CA VAL A 210 2.04 29.76 -19.17
C VAL A 210 1.97 31.27 -19.41
N LYS A 211 1.30 31.78 -20.46
CA LYS A 211 0.97 33.21 -20.57
C LYS A 211 0.04 33.64 -19.45
N THR A 212 -0.98 32.86 -19.09
CA THR A 212 -1.84 33.15 -17.93
C THR A 212 -1.04 33.18 -16.63
N TYR A 213 -0.11 32.24 -16.46
CA TYR A 213 0.81 32.20 -15.31
C TYR A 213 1.81 33.38 -15.28
N MET A 214 2.35 33.78 -16.44
CA MET A 214 3.30 34.89 -16.57
C MET A 214 2.64 36.28 -16.56
N MET A 215 1.41 36.44 -17.07
CA MET A 215 0.68 37.72 -17.09
C MET A 215 0.35 38.19 -15.67
N PHE A 216 0.06 37.25 -14.76
CA PHE A 216 -0.14 37.57 -13.34
C PHE A 216 1.15 37.81 -12.57
N CYS A 217 2.30 37.32 -13.05
CA CYS A 217 3.56 37.37 -12.31
C CYS A 217 4.48 38.57 -12.64
N CYS A 218 4.15 39.46 -13.59
CA CYS A 218 4.93 40.70 -13.81
C CYS A 218 4.04 41.82 -14.37
N LYS A 219 3.83 42.92 -13.62
CA LYS A 219 4.73 44.07 -13.81
C LYS A 219 5.36 44.72 -12.57
N HIS A 220 5.04 44.36 -11.32
CA HIS A 220 5.75 44.98 -10.16
C HIS A 220 6.00 44.09 -8.92
N LEU A 221 5.78 42.78 -8.97
CA LEU A 221 5.67 42.01 -7.72
C LEU A 221 6.57 40.77 -7.62
N PHE A 222 7.79 40.81 -8.16
CA PHE A 222 8.77 39.73 -7.97
C PHE A 222 9.36 39.66 -6.54
N ARG A 223 9.17 40.71 -5.72
CA ARG A 223 9.63 40.74 -4.31
C ARG A 223 8.53 40.53 -3.27
N ALA A 224 7.26 40.85 -3.54
CA ALA A 224 6.19 40.72 -2.55
C ALA A 224 5.36 39.42 -2.67
N LEU A 225 5.26 38.80 -3.86
CA LEU A 225 4.49 37.55 -4.04
C LEU A 225 5.12 36.32 -3.39
N LYS A 226 6.40 36.38 -3.02
CA LYS A 226 7.08 35.31 -2.28
C LYS A 226 6.48 35.09 -0.88
N LYS A 227 5.75 36.08 -0.33
CA LYS A 227 5.15 36.04 1.00
C LYS A 227 3.65 35.78 1.03
N GLN A 228 2.93 35.88 -0.11
CA GLN A 228 1.45 35.88 -0.11
C GLN A 228 0.80 34.67 -0.79
N TYR A 229 1.51 33.88 -1.61
CA TYR A 229 0.90 32.79 -2.39
C TYR A 229 1.61 31.43 -2.36
N SER A 230 2.61 31.23 -1.49
CA SER A 230 3.23 29.92 -1.23
C SER A 230 3.44 29.01 -2.46
N LEU A 231 3.87 29.58 -3.60
CA LEU A 231 4.27 28.77 -4.75
C LEU A 231 5.62 28.14 -4.40
N PRO A 232 5.76 26.80 -4.46
CA PRO A 232 7.07 26.19 -4.43
C PRO A 232 7.90 26.77 -5.58
N SER A 233 9.21 26.83 -5.39
CA SER A 233 10.22 27.35 -6.32
C SER A 233 10.04 26.92 -7.79
N THR A 234 10.94 27.35 -8.68
CA THR A 234 11.15 26.84 -10.06
C THR A 234 11.38 25.31 -10.20
N ARG A 235 11.04 24.54 -9.16
CA ARG A 235 11.23 23.10 -9.00
C ARG A 235 9.95 22.47 -8.44
N ILE A 236 9.46 21.43 -9.11
CA ILE A 236 8.36 20.59 -8.63
C ILE A 236 8.96 19.32 -8.02
N ARG A 237 8.57 19.05 -6.77
CA ARG A 237 9.03 17.89 -5.96
C ARG A 237 7.95 16.84 -5.70
N SER A 238 6.69 17.18 -5.93
CA SER A 238 5.54 16.31 -5.69
C SER A 238 4.51 16.50 -6.81
N PRO A 239 3.81 15.44 -7.22
CA PRO A 239 2.69 15.53 -8.16
C PRO A 239 1.45 16.18 -7.53
N SER A 240 1.37 16.19 -6.19
CA SER A 240 0.22 16.66 -5.44
C SER A 240 0.23 18.18 -5.28
N SER A 241 -0.95 18.80 -5.34
CA SER A 241 -1.11 20.25 -5.18
C SER A 241 -2.45 20.60 -4.55
N ASN A 242 -2.42 21.40 -3.49
CA ASN A 242 -3.62 21.94 -2.83
C ASN A 242 -4.12 23.25 -3.47
N CYS A 243 -3.71 23.53 -4.71
CA CYS A 243 -4.14 24.73 -5.41
C CYS A 243 -5.62 24.64 -5.79
N ILE A 244 -6.38 25.70 -5.49
CA ILE A 244 -7.81 25.80 -5.83
C ILE A 244 -8.03 25.69 -7.34
N GLU A 245 -7.12 26.23 -8.17
CA GLU A 245 -7.27 26.24 -9.62
C GLU A 245 -6.96 24.85 -10.25
N PRO A 246 -7.94 24.18 -10.91
CA PRO A 246 -7.75 22.86 -11.49
C PRO A 246 -6.64 22.82 -12.55
N LYS A 247 -6.54 23.86 -13.38
CA LYS A 247 -5.50 23.97 -14.42
C LYS A 247 -4.09 23.94 -13.83
N LYS A 248 -3.90 24.49 -12.63
CA LYS A 248 -2.60 24.49 -11.93
C LYS A 248 -2.29 23.12 -11.34
N ARG A 249 -3.28 22.44 -10.73
CA ARG A 249 -3.13 21.06 -10.27
C ARG A 249 -2.73 20.14 -11.41
N LYS A 250 -3.49 20.20 -12.52
CA LYS A 250 -3.20 19.46 -13.75
C LYS A 250 -1.80 19.75 -14.27
N PHE A 251 -1.41 21.02 -14.38
CA PHE A 251 -0.06 21.39 -14.83
C PHE A 251 1.04 20.81 -13.92
N ILE A 252 0.89 20.87 -12.60
CA ILE A 252 1.89 20.32 -11.67
C ILE A 252 2.01 18.80 -11.86
N TYR A 253 0.88 18.10 -11.88
CA TYR A 253 0.82 16.66 -12.06
C TYR A 253 1.45 16.20 -13.38
N THR A 254 1.03 16.80 -14.50
CA THR A 254 1.52 16.41 -15.83
C THR A 254 2.97 16.81 -16.06
N THR A 255 3.44 17.89 -15.42
CA THR A 255 4.85 18.28 -15.46
C THR A 255 5.71 17.34 -14.61
N PHE A 256 5.22 16.92 -13.44
CA PHE A 256 5.93 15.99 -12.57
C PHE A 256 6.11 14.62 -13.24
N TYR A 257 5.03 14.11 -13.84
CA TYR A 257 5.00 12.83 -14.57
C TYR A 257 5.24 12.97 -16.06
N ARG A 258 5.91 14.02 -16.53
CA ARG A 258 6.18 14.17 -17.96
C ARG A 258 7.04 13.01 -18.49
N HIS A 259 6.72 12.52 -19.69
CA HIS A 259 7.56 11.56 -20.41
C HIS A 259 9.04 12.00 -20.49
N ASN A 260 9.93 11.04 -20.32
CA ASN A 260 11.38 11.22 -20.34
C ASN A 260 12.01 10.07 -21.14
N ASP A 261 12.62 10.41 -22.28
CA ASP A 261 13.17 9.43 -23.22
C ASP A 261 14.33 8.61 -22.60
N GLU A 262 15.16 9.23 -21.75
CA GLU A 262 16.25 8.53 -21.06
C GLU A 262 15.69 7.47 -20.10
N GLN A 263 14.65 7.82 -19.32
CA GLN A 263 14.02 6.88 -18.40
C GLN A 263 13.28 5.75 -19.11
N GLU A 264 12.57 6.05 -20.21
CA GLU A 264 11.94 5.02 -21.04
C GLU A 264 12.97 4.04 -21.58
N GLN A 265 14.11 4.55 -22.06
CA GLN A 265 15.17 3.72 -22.63
C GLN A 265 15.82 2.83 -21.56
N GLU A 266 16.14 3.36 -20.38
CA GLU A 266 16.75 2.58 -19.30
C GLU A 266 15.78 1.54 -18.72
N LEU A 267 14.49 1.87 -18.59
CA LEU A 267 13.46 0.92 -18.17
C LEU A 267 13.31 -0.23 -19.18
N ARG A 268 13.28 0.07 -20.47
CA ARG A 268 13.18 -0.95 -21.52
C ARG A 268 14.40 -1.87 -21.55
N LYS A 269 15.61 -1.31 -21.40
CA LYS A 269 16.84 -2.11 -21.27
C LYS A 269 16.74 -3.06 -20.08
N LEU A 270 16.36 -2.54 -18.91
CA LEU A 270 16.22 -3.32 -17.69
C LEU A 270 15.28 -4.51 -17.88
N VAL A 271 14.07 -4.27 -18.39
CA VAL A 271 13.05 -5.31 -18.64
C VAL A 271 13.54 -6.34 -19.66
N CYS A 272 14.15 -5.89 -20.76
CA CYS A 272 14.65 -6.77 -21.82
C CYS A 272 15.79 -7.68 -21.33
N TYR A 273 16.78 -7.14 -20.62
CA TYR A 273 17.88 -7.94 -20.08
C TYR A 273 17.41 -8.91 -19.01
N ARG A 274 16.43 -8.52 -18.19
CA ARG A 274 15.79 -9.41 -17.22
C ARG A 274 15.09 -10.60 -17.87
N ASP A 275 14.36 -10.36 -18.95
CA ASP A 275 13.69 -11.42 -19.71
C ASP A 275 14.70 -12.36 -20.40
N GLU A 276 15.76 -11.81 -21.01
CA GLU A 276 16.86 -12.62 -21.57
C GLU A 276 17.52 -13.50 -20.52
N LEU A 277 17.82 -12.94 -19.34
CA LEU A 277 18.43 -13.66 -18.23
C LEU A 277 17.50 -14.76 -17.73
N ALA A 278 16.20 -14.48 -17.58
CA ALA A 278 15.22 -15.48 -17.15
C ALA A 278 15.16 -16.67 -18.13
N LYS A 279 15.07 -16.39 -19.44
CA LYS A 279 15.07 -17.40 -20.50
C LYS A 279 16.36 -18.20 -20.55
N LEU A 280 17.50 -17.55 -20.35
CA LEU A 280 18.81 -18.21 -20.27
C LEU A 280 18.87 -19.24 -19.14
N THR A 281 18.21 -18.97 -18.02
CA THR A 281 18.11 -19.86 -16.86
C THR A 281 16.89 -20.81 -16.90
N GLY A 282 16.17 -20.90 -18.03
CA GLY A 282 15.10 -21.87 -18.23
C GLY A 282 13.68 -21.43 -17.83
N TYR A 283 13.46 -20.16 -17.52
CA TYR A 283 12.13 -19.62 -17.19
C TYR A 283 11.45 -18.98 -18.42
N THR A 284 10.12 -19.00 -18.46
CA THR A 284 9.33 -18.40 -19.54
C THR A 284 9.48 -16.88 -19.62
N SER A 285 9.50 -16.20 -18.46
CA SER A 285 9.69 -14.76 -18.34
C SER A 285 10.34 -14.40 -16.99
N TYR A 286 10.73 -13.13 -16.83
CA TYR A 286 11.24 -12.66 -15.54
C TYR A 286 10.20 -12.75 -14.42
N ALA A 287 8.92 -12.49 -14.71
CA ALA A 287 7.86 -12.63 -13.71
C ALA A 287 7.73 -14.07 -13.20
N HIS A 288 7.88 -15.08 -14.06
CA HIS A 288 7.89 -16.48 -13.64
C HIS A 288 9.06 -16.78 -12.69
N ARG A 289 10.26 -16.34 -13.07
CA ARG A 289 11.46 -16.48 -12.23
C ARG A 289 11.32 -15.79 -10.88
N ALA A 290 10.62 -14.66 -10.85
CA ALA A 290 10.44 -13.90 -9.62
C ALA A 290 9.50 -14.57 -8.61
N GLN A 291 8.67 -15.55 -8.97
CA GLN A 291 7.71 -16.14 -8.02
C GLN A 291 8.27 -17.26 -7.16
N ASP A 292 9.52 -17.69 -7.40
CA ASP A 292 10.15 -18.75 -6.62
C ASP A 292 10.16 -18.43 -5.11
N ASN A 293 9.54 -19.33 -4.33
CA ASN A 293 9.34 -19.27 -2.88
C ASN A 293 8.36 -18.19 -2.38
N ALA A 294 7.67 -17.46 -3.25
CA ALA A 294 6.59 -16.54 -2.86
C ALA A 294 5.36 -17.31 -2.34
N LEU A 295 4.52 -16.66 -1.53
CA LEU A 295 3.26 -17.18 -0.98
C LEU A 295 2.26 -17.57 -2.07
N LEU A 296 2.16 -16.78 -3.15
CA LEU A 296 1.29 -17.11 -4.29
C LEU A 296 1.94 -18.08 -5.28
N GLY A 297 3.26 -18.19 -5.27
CA GLY A 297 4.06 -19.24 -5.91
C GLY A 297 4.18 -19.19 -7.45
N THR A 298 3.25 -18.60 -8.18
CA THR A 298 3.30 -18.52 -9.66
C THR A 298 2.83 -17.17 -10.20
N TYR A 299 3.22 -16.86 -11.44
CA TYR A 299 2.84 -15.62 -12.13
C TYR A 299 1.32 -15.55 -12.32
N GLU A 300 0.69 -16.66 -12.69
CA GLU A 300 -0.75 -16.78 -12.90
C GLU A 300 -1.52 -16.51 -11.61
N ASN A 301 -1.09 -17.11 -10.49
CA ASN A 301 -1.74 -16.88 -9.20
C ASN A 301 -1.62 -15.42 -8.74
N ALA A 302 -0.46 -14.79 -8.98
CA ALA A 302 -0.25 -13.37 -8.68
C ALA A 302 -1.11 -12.47 -9.56
N HIS A 303 -1.20 -12.78 -10.86
CA HIS A 303 -2.05 -12.07 -11.82
C HIS A 303 -3.53 -12.18 -11.42
N ASP A 304 -4.03 -13.40 -11.18
CA ASP A 304 -5.42 -13.67 -10.82
C ASP A 304 -5.78 -13.04 -9.47
N PHE A 305 -4.85 -13.05 -8.51
CA PHE A 305 -4.99 -12.32 -7.26
C PHE A 305 -5.20 -10.82 -7.49
N LEU A 306 -4.30 -10.16 -8.25
CA LEU A 306 -4.37 -8.73 -8.52
C LEU A 306 -5.63 -8.32 -9.27
N TRP A 307 -6.01 -9.10 -10.29
CA TRP A 307 -7.24 -8.88 -11.02
C TRP A 307 -8.48 -9.09 -10.12
N GLY A 308 -8.45 -10.11 -9.28
CA GLY A 308 -9.47 -10.37 -8.27
C GLY A 308 -9.63 -9.20 -7.27
N VAL A 309 -8.53 -8.61 -6.80
CA VAL A 309 -8.56 -7.41 -5.96
C VAL A 309 -9.21 -6.24 -6.69
N ILE A 310 -8.78 -5.97 -7.94
CA ILE A 310 -9.34 -4.89 -8.77
C ILE A 310 -10.85 -5.08 -8.98
N GLN A 311 -11.31 -6.30 -9.26
CA GLN A 311 -12.74 -6.59 -9.44
C GLN A 311 -13.52 -6.44 -8.13
N ALA A 312 -12.99 -6.95 -7.03
CA ALA A 312 -13.66 -6.95 -5.73
C ALA A 312 -13.77 -5.53 -5.13
N CYS A 313 -12.75 -4.68 -5.30
CA CYS A 313 -12.67 -3.35 -4.68
C CYS A 313 -13.25 -2.23 -5.54
N ARG A 314 -13.40 -2.43 -6.86
CA ARG A 314 -13.93 -1.41 -7.79
C ARG A 314 -15.25 -0.78 -7.33
N PRO A 315 -16.28 -1.52 -6.89
CA PRO A 315 -17.53 -0.90 -6.47
C PRO A 315 -17.36 0.07 -5.30
N ALA A 316 -16.42 -0.20 -4.38
CA ALA A 316 -16.13 0.69 -3.26
C ALA A 316 -15.35 1.94 -3.72
N ALA A 317 -14.36 1.77 -4.60
CA ALA A 317 -13.62 2.87 -5.19
C ALA A 317 -14.48 3.80 -6.05
N GLU A 318 -15.46 3.27 -6.79
CA GLU A 318 -16.41 4.08 -7.57
C GLU A 318 -17.35 4.90 -6.68
N ARG A 319 -17.77 4.35 -5.52
CA ARG A 319 -18.52 5.12 -4.51
C ARG A 319 -17.68 6.24 -3.92
N GLU A 320 -16.43 5.95 -3.60
CA GLU A 320 -15.47 6.95 -3.12
C GLU A 320 -15.20 8.05 -4.15
N LEU A 321 -15.07 7.70 -5.42
CA LEU A 321 -14.95 8.69 -6.50
C LEU A 321 -16.22 9.56 -6.62
N ALA A 322 -17.40 8.98 -6.47
CA ALA A 322 -18.65 9.74 -6.44
C ALA A 322 -18.70 10.74 -5.27
N ILE A 323 -18.21 10.36 -4.09
CA ILE A 323 -18.06 11.28 -2.94
C ILE A 323 -17.13 12.46 -3.32
N LEU A 324 -16.01 12.20 -4.00
CA LEU A 324 -15.13 13.27 -4.46
C LEU A 324 -15.80 14.17 -5.51
N MET A 325 -16.70 13.63 -6.35
CA MET A 325 -17.48 14.42 -7.31
C MET A 325 -18.44 15.37 -6.58
N ASP A 326 -19.10 14.90 -5.52
CA ASP A 326 -19.97 15.73 -4.68
C ASP A 326 -19.16 16.82 -3.96
N VAL A 327 -17.97 16.49 -3.45
CA VAL A 327 -17.05 17.48 -2.87
C VAL A 327 -16.67 18.54 -3.91
N GLN A 328 -16.31 18.12 -5.12
CA GLN A 328 -15.95 19.03 -6.22
C GLN A 328 -17.12 19.95 -6.61
N ALA A 329 -18.36 19.44 -6.63
CA ALA A 329 -19.56 20.21 -6.95
C ALA A 329 -19.82 21.36 -5.97
N GLN A 330 -19.28 21.27 -4.75
CA GLN A 330 -19.37 22.30 -3.71
C GLN A 330 -18.14 23.22 -3.66
N CYS A 331 -17.21 23.10 -4.62
CA CYS A 331 -16.03 23.95 -4.69
C CYS A 331 -16.16 24.98 -5.82
N ASP A 332 -15.66 26.20 -5.61
CA ASP A 332 -15.57 27.23 -6.66
C ASP A 332 -14.79 26.75 -7.90
N SER A 333 -13.93 25.77 -7.71
CA SER A 333 -13.10 25.13 -8.73
C SER A 333 -13.81 24.01 -9.51
N TYR A 334 -15.14 23.96 -9.53
CA TYR A 334 -15.89 22.91 -10.22
C TYR A 334 -15.63 22.88 -11.74
N HIS A 335 -15.32 21.69 -12.28
CA HIS A 335 -15.18 21.48 -13.73
C HIS A 335 -15.81 20.18 -14.25
N GLY A 336 -16.56 19.46 -13.40
CA GLY A 336 -17.46 18.36 -13.79
C GLY A 336 -16.81 17.02 -14.14
N ILE A 337 -15.48 16.95 -14.18
CA ILE A 337 -14.70 15.72 -14.41
C ILE A 337 -13.65 15.67 -13.30
N ILE A 338 -13.37 14.51 -12.73
CA ILE A 338 -12.25 14.35 -11.80
C ILE A 338 -11.09 13.71 -12.56
N GLY A 339 -9.94 14.38 -12.57
CA GLY A 339 -8.70 13.78 -13.03
C GLY A 339 -7.82 13.31 -11.88
N GLU A 340 -6.78 12.54 -12.19
CA GLU A 340 -5.77 12.11 -11.19
C GLU A 340 -5.19 13.28 -10.38
N TRP A 341 -5.04 14.44 -11.00
CA TRP A 341 -4.53 15.66 -10.38
C TRP A 341 -5.51 16.31 -9.37
N ASP A 342 -6.77 15.88 -9.33
CA ASP A 342 -7.79 16.40 -8.42
C ASP A 342 -7.94 15.56 -7.15
N VAL A 343 -7.61 14.27 -7.20
CA VAL A 343 -7.87 13.30 -6.11
C VAL A 343 -7.30 13.78 -4.78
N HIS A 344 -6.02 14.17 -4.73
CA HIS A 344 -5.40 14.66 -3.50
C HIS A 344 -6.12 15.89 -2.93
N TYR A 345 -6.34 16.91 -3.76
CA TYR A 345 -6.98 18.16 -3.34
C TYR A 345 -8.40 17.94 -2.81
N LEU A 346 -9.20 17.14 -3.51
CA LEU A 346 -10.59 16.84 -3.11
C LEU A 346 -10.65 15.99 -1.85
N THR A 347 -9.72 15.04 -1.69
CA THR A 347 -9.58 14.25 -0.47
C THR A 347 -9.24 15.14 0.73
N GLU A 348 -8.32 16.10 0.58
CA GLU A 348 -7.99 17.02 1.67
C GLU A 348 -9.18 17.91 2.05
N ILE A 349 -9.94 18.41 1.07
CA ILE A 349 -11.17 19.16 1.34
C ILE A 349 -12.21 18.29 2.07
N TYR A 350 -12.41 17.05 1.62
CA TYR A 350 -13.30 16.12 2.31
C TYR A 350 -12.87 15.96 3.76
N LYS A 351 -11.58 15.68 4.00
CA LYS A 351 -11.06 15.47 5.35
C LYS A 351 -11.24 16.70 6.23
N GLU A 352 -10.96 17.89 5.71
CA GLU A 352 -11.17 19.15 6.42
C GLU A 352 -12.63 19.36 6.81
N ARG A 353 -13.58 19.06 5.92
CA ARG A 353 -15.03 19.21 6.18
C ARG A 353 -15.59 18.14 7.10
N ALA A 354 -15.15 16.90 6.93
CA ALA A 354 -15.67 15.73 7.63
C ALA A 354 -15.15 15.63 9.06
N TYR A 355 -13.88 15.99 9.26
CA TYR A 355 -13.16 15.75 10.51
C TYR A 355 -12.69 17.05 11.17
N GLY A 356 -12.73 18.20 10.48
CA GLY A 356 -12.26 19.47 11.03
C GLY A 356 -10.74 19.51 11.26
N THR A 357 -10.24 20.67 11.70
CA THR A 357 -8.81 20.87 12.01
C THR A 357 -8.50 20.90 13.51
N ALA A 358 -9.53 20.95 14.36
CA ALA A 358 -9.38 21.03 15.81
C ALA A 358 -8.82 19.74 16.41
N HIS A 359 -9.37 18.58 16.04
CA HIS A 359 -8.91 17.27 16.50
C HIS A 359 -7.42 17.03 16.17
N TYR A 360 -6.98 17.41 14.96
CA TYR A 360 -5.58 17.35 14.57
C TYR A 360 -4.67 18.24 15.43
N ARG A 361 -5.11 19.45 15.79
CA ARG A 361 -4.33 20.36 16.64
C ARG A 361 -4.11 19.77 18.03
N GLU A 362 -5.13 19.12 18.60
CA GLU A 362 -5.03 18.47 19.91
C GLU A 362 -4.14 17.23 19.86
N ALA A 363 -4.33 16.38 18.85
CA ALA A 363 -3.50 15.21 18.62
C ALA A 363 -2.00 15.53 18.42
N ASN A 364 -1.70 16.60 17.68
CA ASN A 364 -0.33 17.04 17.41
C ASN A 364 0.47 17.38 18.68
N LYS A 365 -0.19 17.63 19.82
CA LYS A 365 0.49 17.83 21.11
C LYS A 365 1.15 16.55 21.63
N PHE A 366 0.64 15.39 21.24
CA PHE A 366 1.11 14.08 21.69
C PHE A 366 1.96 13.36 20.65
N LEU A 367 1.88 13.77 19.38
CA LEU A 367 2.65 13.18 18.28
C LEU A 367 4.10 13.69 18.27
N THR A 368 4.89 13.20 19.23
CA THR A 368 6.34 13.40 19.26
C THR A 368 7.07 12.08 19.06
N LEU A 369 8.29 12.14 18.51
CA LEU A 369 9.11 10.94 18.34
C LEU A 369 9.38 10.23 19.68
N GLY A 370 9.52 10.98 20.77
CA GLY A 370 9.66 10.42 22.12
C GLY A 370 8.48 9.56 22.55
N ASN A 371 7.25 10.06 22.35
CA ASN A 371 6.04 9.31 22.67
C ASN A 371 5.87 8.10 21.76
N ILE A 372 6.17 8.23 20.47
CA ILE A 372 6.13 7.14 19.48
C ILE A 372 7.07 6.00 19.90
N LEU A 373 8.35 6.28 20.18
CA LEU A 373 9.32 5.25 20.56
C LEU A 373 9.01 4.63 21.93
N THR A 374 8.58 5.45 22.90
CA THR A 374 8.19 4.95 24.23
C THR A 374 6.95 4.06 24.15
N GLY A 375 5.94 4.48 23.38
CA GLY A 375 4.73 3.71 23.13
C GLY A 375 5.01 2.39 22.42
N PHE A 376 5.88 2.41 21.40
CA PHE A 376 6.35 1.20 20.73
C PHE A 376 7.07 0.26 21.70
N ALA A 377 7.99 0.78 22.53
CA ALA A 377 8.71 -0.01 23.53
C ALA A 377 7.76 -0.68 24.52
N ASN A 378 6.74 0.04 24.99
CA ASN A 378 5.68 -0.49 25.86
C ASN A 378 4.85 -1.58 25.16
N LEU A 379 4.52 -1.39 23.88
CA LEU A 379 3.77 -2.36 23.09
C LEU A 379 4.54 -3.67 22.95
N VAL A 380 5.79 -3.63 22.49
CA VAL A 380 6.61 -4.85 22.30
C VAL A 380 7.02 -5.50 23.62
N ASN A 381 7.09 -4.73 24.71
CA ASN A 381 7.21 -5.31 26.04
C ASN A 381 5.96 -6.13 26.41
N LYS A 382 4.76 -5.60 26.17
CA LYS A 382 3.50 -6.31 26.42
C LYS A 382 3.29 -7.51 25.49
N LEU A 383 3.70 -7.42 24.23
CA LEU A 383 3.55 -8.50 23.24
C LEU A 383 4.62 -9.59 23.32
N TYR A 384 5.90 -9.21 23.41
CA TYR A 384 7.04 -10.14 23.33
C TYR A 384 7.90 -10.23 24.59
N GLY A 385 7.85 -9.23 25.47
CA GLY A 385 8.64 -9.19 26.72
C GLY A 385 9.99 -8.57 26.45
N VAL A 386 10.09 -7.88 25.31
CA VAL A 386 11.27 -7.20 24.84
C VAL A 386 11.31 -5.81 25.44
N ARG A 387 12.49 -5.40 25.90
CA ARG A 387 12.78 -4.07 26.42
C ARG A 387 13.73 -3.35 25.46
N LEU A 388 13.44 -2.09 25.17
CA LEU A 388 14.26 -1.21 24.33
C LEU A 388 14.85 -0.13 25.22
N GLU A 389 16.16 0.05 25.15
CA GLU A 389 16.89 1.01 25.98
C GLU A 389 17.79 1.92 25.17
N GLU A 390 17.67 3.23 25.41
CA GLU A 390 18.59 4.22 24.84
C GLU A 390 20.02 3.97 25.37
N GLN A 391 20.98 3.84 24.45
CA GLN A 391 22.39 3.62 24.76
C GLN A 391 23.26 4.75 24.20
N PRO A 392 24.40 5.06 24.85
CA PRO A 392 25.34 6.03 24.32
C PRO A 392 25.97 5.52 23.01
N ILE A 393 26.21 6.46 22.09
CA ILE A 393 26.96 6.23 20.86
C ILE A 393 28.41 6.64 21.12
N GLU A 394 29.34 5.71 20.96
CA GLU A 394 30.76 5.99 21.16
C GLU A 394 31.32 6.82 20.00
N ARG A 395 32.37 7.61 20.28
CA ARG A 395 32.98 8.47 19.26
C ARG A 395 33.57 7.61 18.11
N GLY A 396 33.05 7.82 16.90
CA GLY A 396 33.42 7.10 15.69
C GLY A 396 32.54 5.88 15.36
N GLU A 397 31.61 5.51 16.24
CA GLU A 397 30.69 4.38 16.05
C GLU A 397 29.70 4.63 14.89
N MET A 398 29.29 5.87 14.68
CA MET A 398 28.37 6.26 13.61
C MET A 398 28.86 7.51 12.90
N TRP A 399 28.32 7.77 11.70
CA TRP A 399 28.54 9.04 11.00
C TRP A 399 27.92 10.21 11.77
N HIS A 400 28.34 11.43 11.42
CA HIS A 400 27.78 12.63 12.03
C HIS A 400 26.31 12.84 11.63
N GLY A 401 25.44 12.99 12.63
CA GLY A 401 24.01 13.25 12.51
C GLY A 401 23.26 12.99 13.82
N HIS A 402 21.96 13.29 13.85
CA HIS A 402 21.07 12.93 14.95
C HIS A 402 20.73 11.45 14.84
N ILE A 403 21.42 10.64 15.64
CA ILE A 403 21.28 9.19 15.65
C ILE A 403 20.91 8.75 17.07
N ILE A 404 19.88 7.91 17.17
CA ILE A 404 19.45 7.29 18.42
C ILE A 404 19.90 5.84 18.37
N LYS A 405 20.57 5.36 19.41
CA LYS A 405 20.97 3.95 19.56
C LYS A 405 20.11 3.29 20.62
N LEU A 406 19.44 2.20 20.24
CA LEU A 406 18.64 1.39 21.13
C LEU A 406 19.26 0.00 21.28
N GLY A 407 19.54 -0.40 22.52
CA GLY A 407 19.80 -1.78 22.88
C GLY A 407 18.50 -2.54 23.09
N VAL A 408 18.41 -3.75 22.56
CA VAL A 408 17.22 -4.60 22.66
C VAL A 408 17.51 -5.78 23.57
N PHE A 409 16.64 -6.05 24.54
CA PHE A 409 16.82 -7.11 25.55
C PHE A 409 15.53 -7.94 25.67
N ASP A 410 15.64 -9.22 25.96
CA ASP A 410 14.47 -10.04 26.30
C ASP A 410 14.12 -9.96 27.80
N ALA A 411 13.08 -10.70 28.20
CA ALA A 411 12.59 -10.75 29.58
C ALA A 411 13.59 -11.34 30.59
N THR A 412 14.70 -11.95 30.11
CA THR A 412 15.77 -12.52 30.94
C THR A 412 17.02 -11.63 30.99
N ASP A 413 16.90 -10.38 30.54
CA ASP A 413 18.00 -9.41 30.37
C ASP A 413 19.10 -9.84 29.38
N ARG A 414 18.80 -10.83 28.52
CA ARG A 414 19.73 -11.23 27.47
C ARG A 414 19.67 -10.23 26.32
N PHE A 415 20.84 -9.78 25.89
CA PHE A 415 20.98 -8.86 24.78
C PHE A 415 20.57 -9.50 23.44
N LEU A 416 19.58 -8.91 22.79
CA LEU A 416 19.04 -9.35 21.51
C LEU A 416 19.75 -8.72 20.33
N GLY A 417 20.12 -7.43 20.39
CA GLY A 417 20.79 -6.72 19.30
C GLY A 417 20.68 -5.20 19.41
N THR A 418 21.14 -4.51 18.37
CA THR A 418 21.18 -3.04 18.32
C THR A 418 20.34 -2.49 17.18
N VAL A 419 19.56 -1.45 17.47
CA VAL A 419 18.81 -0.66 16.49
C VAL A 419 19.35 0.78 16.52
N TYR A 420 19.86 1.28 15.39
CA TYR A 420 20.14 2.70 15.21
C TYR A 420 18.99 3.36 14.46
N LEU A 421 18.58 4.56 14.87
CA LEU A 421 17.61 5.38 14.17
C LEU A 421 18.32 6.64 13.70
N ASP A 422 18.46 6.81 12.40
CA ASP A 422 18.99 8.01 11.77
C ASP A 422 17.82 8.89 11.33
N ILE A 423 17.56 9.96 12.08
CA ILE A 423 16.33 10.77 11.92
C ILE A 423 16.49 12.01 11.04
N ASP A 424 17.72 12.31 10.62
CA ASP A 424 18.04 13.50 9.83
C ASP A 424 17.65 13.36 8.36
N ARG A 425 17.25 14.48 7.76
CA ARG A 425 17.23 14.68 6.32
C ARG A 425 18.57 15.26 5.87
N ARG A 426 19.27 14.55 4.98
CA ARG A 426 20.56 14.99 4.43
C ARG A 426 20.59 14.80 2.92
N THR A 427 21.24 15.71 2.20
CA THR A 427 21.29 15.68 0.73
C THR A 427 21.96 14.42 0.16
N MET A 428 22.93 13.86 0.89
CA MET A 428 23.65 12.63 0.49
C MET A 428 22.97 11.35 0.98
N LYS A 429 21.97 11.45 1.85
CA LYS A 429 21.22 10.31 2.39
C LYS A 429 20.17 9.89 1.36
N ALA A 430 20.03 8.58 1.14
CA ALA A 430 18.98 8.03 0.29
C ALA A 430 17.59 8.55 0.69
N VAL A 431 16.75 8.80 -0.31
CA VAL A 431 15.38 9.29 -0.10
C VAL A 431 14.47 8.13 0.30
N GLY A 432 13.59 8.37 1.27
CA GLY A 432 12.62 7.41 1.77
C GLY A 432 12.99 6.85 3.14
N ASP A 433 11.96 6.48 3.88
CA ASP A 433 12.15 5.76 5.14
C ASP A 433 12.44 4.28 4.81
N CYS A 434 13.42 3.67 5.47
CA CYS A 434 13.75 2.27 5.23
C CYS A 434 14.62 1.62 6.33
N HIS A 435 14.53 0.30 6.39
CA HIS A 435 15.32 -0.58 7.25
C HIS A 435 16.54 -1.16 6.51
N PHE A 436 17.73 -0.94 7.09
CA PHE A 436 18.98 -1.58 6.70
C PHE A 436 19.39 -2.62 7.74
N THR A 437 19.70 -3.82 7.27
CA THR A 437 20.48 -4.77 8.07
C THR A 437 21.95 -4.43 7.93
N VAL A 438 22.71 -4.44 9.01
CA VAL A 438 24.19 -4.31 9.02
C VAL A 438 24.83 -5.66 9.36
N ARG A 439 24.20 -6.41 10.27
CA ARG A 439 24.60 -7.76 10.68
C ARG A 439 23.34 -8.54 11.06
N CYS A 440 23.21 -9.81 10.65
CA CYS A 440 22.10 -10.64 11.14
C CYS A 440 22.51 -11.49 12.33
N SER A 441 21.50 -12.09 12.96
CA SER A 441 21.67 -13.10 13.99
C SER A 441 22.27 -14.38 13.39
N LYS A 442 23.07 -15.09 14.20
CA LYS A 442 23.58 -16.42 13.89
C LYS A 442 24.08 -17.10 15.16
N GLU A 443 23.91 -18.42 15.26
CA GLU A 443 24.56 -19.24 16.28
C GLU A 443 26.03 -19.49 15.90
N LEU A 444 26.94 -19.21 16.83
CA LEU A 444 28.38 -19.39 16.67
C LEU A 444 28.81 -20.81 17.12
N GLN A 445 30.02 -21.21 16.76
CA GLN A 445 30.51 -22.57 17.02
C GLN A 445 30.60 -22.91 18.50
N ASP A 446 30.87 -21.91 19.35
CA ASP A 446 30.94 -22.05 20.80
C ASP A 446 29.56 -22.05 21.49
N GLY A 447 28.46 -22.03 20.71
CA GLY A 447 27.09 -21.94 21.19
C GLY A 447 26.66 -20.53 21.60
N SER A 448 27.56 -19.54 21.50
CA SER A 448 27.19 -18.14 21.68
C SER A 448 26.47 -17.59 20.45
N TRP A 449 25.95 -16.36 20.55
CA TRP A 449 25.17 -15.76 19.47
C TRP A 449 25.85 -14.51 18.92
N GLN A 450 25.95 -14.44 17.60
CA GLN A 450 26.10 -13.18 16.90
C GLN A 450 24.77 -12.41 16.98
N THR A 451 24.79 -11.20 17.52
CA THR A 451 23.59 -10.37 17.64
C THR A 451 23.39 -9.46 16.42
N PRO A 452 22.16 -9.27 15.94
CA PRO A 452 21.86 -8.39 14.82
C PRO A 452 22.15 -6.92 15.11
N ILE A 453 22.50 -6.20 14.05
CA ILE A 453 22.63 -4.74 14.03
C ILE A 453 21.80 -4.23 12.86
N VAL A 454 20.90 -3.29 13.11
CA VAL A 454 20.05 -2.68 12.07
C VAL A 454 20.06 -1.16 12.18
N VAL A 455 19.81 -0.48 11.05
CA VAL A 455 19.68 0.98 10.96
C VAL A 455 18.35 1.32 10.32
N LEU A 456 17.55 2.12 10.99
CA LEU A 456 16.34 2.73 10.44
C LEU A 456 16.72 4.12 9.91
N SER A 457 16.68 4.27 8.59
CA SER A 457 16.84 5.55 7.91
C SER A 457 15.49 6.23 7.89
N LEU A 458 15.33 7.34 8.63
CA LEU A 458 14.09 8.10 8.74
C LEU A 458 14.31 9.55 8.31
N SER A 459 13.29 10.19 7.74
CA SER A 459 13.36 11.58 7.26
C SER A 459 12.50 12.53 8.11
N ILE A 460 12.82 12.68 9.40
CA ILE A 460 11.98 13.38 10.38
C ILE A 460 12.39 14.85 10.56
N CYS A 461 13.67 15.16 10.79
CA CYS A 461 14.14 16.53 11.04
C CYS A 461 15.14 17.03 9.99
N ASP A 462 15.24 18.35 9.83
CA ASP A 462 16.18 19.02 8.92
C ASP A 462 17.49 19.43 9.66
N GLY A 463 17.96 18.59 10.60
CA GLY A 463 19.21 18.83 11.33
C GLY A 463 19.14 19.89 12.44
N THR A 464 17.98 20.07 13.07
CA THR A 464 17.79 20.96 14.22
C THR A 464 18.36 20.35 15.50
N ASP A 465 19.03 21.13 16.36
CA ASP A 465 19.51 20.73 17.71
C ASP A 465 18.38 20.44 18.73
N GLU A 466 17.15 20.17 18.25
CA GLU A 466 16.03 19.83 19.12
C GLU A 466 16.23 18.46 19.75
N TYR A 467 15.93 18.36 21.05
CA TYR A 467 15.93 17.09 21.75
C TYR A 467 14.91 16.14 21.11
N TRP A 468 15.39 15.01 20.58
CA TRP A 468 14.60 14.11 19.75
C TRP A 468 13.29 13.65 20.41
N LYS A 469 13.21 13.55 21.74
CA LYS A 469 11.98 13.12 22.44
C LYS A 469 10.81 14.11 22.26
N ASN A 470 11.12 15.37 21.99
CA ASN A 470 10.12 16.42 21.80
C ASN A 470 9.86 16.74 20.32
N LEU A 471 10.58 16.09 19.40
CA LEU A 471 10.48 16.35 17.97
C LEU A 471 9.08 16.00 17.46
N PRO A 472 8.30 16.96 16.92
CA PRO A 472 6.96 16.70 16.43
C PRO A 472 7.01 15.85 15.15
N VAL A 473 6.08 14.92 15.03
CA VAL A 473 5.95 14.00 13.89
C VAL A 473 4.51 14.03 13.40
N ASP A 474 4.28 14.12 12.09
CA ASP A 474 2.91 13.98 11.57
C ASP A 474 2.43 12.52 11.63
N LEU A 475 1.11 12.33 11.59
CA LEU A 475 0.51 11.00 11.78
C LEU A 475 1.03 9.94 10.79
N HIS A 476 1.20 10.31 9.52
CA HIS A 476 1.68 9.38 8.49
C HIS A 476 3.12 8.95 8.77
N ARG A 477 3.99 9.90 9.14
CA ARG A 477 5.36 9.56 9.56
C ARG A 477 5.40 8.72 10.84
N ALA A 478 4.50 8.96 11.78
CA ALA A 478 4.43 8.16 13.01
C ALA A 478 4.08 6.69 12.71
N GLU A 479 3.14 6.46 11.80
CA GLU A 479 2.81 5.13 11.28
C GLU A 479 4.01 4.48 10.55
N ASN A 480 4.72 5.24 9.70
CA ASN A 480 5.93 4.73 9.04
C ASN A 480 7.03 4.35 10.06
N VAL A 481 7.20 5.11 11.15
CA VAL A 481 8.14 4.74 12.22
C VAL A 481 7.76 3.38 12.83
N PHE A 482 6.47 3.12 13.05
CA PHE A 482 5.98 1.82 13.52
C PHE A 482 6.24 0.70 12.51
N HIS A 483 6.05 0.96 11.22
CA HIS A 483 6.37 0.03 10.14
C HIS A 483 7.85 -0.37 10.18
N GLU A 484 8.76 0.60 10.19
CA GLU A 484 10.21 0.37 10.21
C GLU A 484 10.68 -0.34 11.50
N LEU A 485 10.09 0.01 12.65
CA LEU A 485 10.35 -0.69 13.90
C LEU A 485 9.81 -2.14 13.89
N GLY A 486 8.76 -2.43 13.12
CA GLY A 486 8.31 -3.80 12.87
C GLY A 486 9.35 -4.65 12.15
N HIS A 487 10.04 -4.10 11.13
CA HIS A 487 11.20 -4.76 10.52
C HIS A 487 12.38 -4.93 11.48
N ALA A 488 12.64 -3.92 12.31
CA ALA A 488 13.67 -4.03 13.35
C ALA A 488 13.35 -5.18 14.31
N MET A 489 12.11 -5.28 14.78
CA MET A 489 11.67 -6.38 15.64
C MET A 489 11.76 -7.73 14.96
N HIS A 490 11.41 -7.84 13.67
CA HIS A 490 11.61 -9.09 12.92
C HIS A 490 13.08 -9.49 12.88
N SER A 491 14.01 -8.53 12.74
CA SER A 491 15.44 -8.80 12.82
C SER A 491 15.91 -9.22 14.22
N MET A 492 15.34 -8.66 15.28
CA MET A 492 15.69 -8.99 16.68
C MET A 492 15.12 -10.33 17.12
N LEU A 493 13.89 -10.65 16.74
CA LEU A 493 13.18 -11.86 17.11
C LEU A 493 13.57 -13.05 16.22
N GLY A 494 13.88 -12.79 14.94
CA GLY A 494 14.35 -13.78 13.95
C GLY A 494 15.77 -14.27 14.20
N ARG A 495 16.01 -14.84 15.39
CA ARG A 495 17.28 -15.44 15.82
C ARG A 495 17.37 -16.89 15.34
N THR A 496 18.05 -17.11 14.23
CA THR A 496 18.16 -18.40 13.57
C THR A 496 19.54 -19.03 13.69
N LYS A 497 19.60 -20.37 13.60
CA LYS A 497 20.84 -21.16 13.54
C LYS A 497 21.81 -20.64 12.46
N TYR A 498 21.26 -20.24 11.31
CA TYR A 498 22.01 -19.75 10.16
C TYR A 498 21.71 -18.29 9.85
N GLN A 499 22.76 -17.53 9.53
CA GLN A 499 22.66 -16.15 9.02
C GLN A 499 21.80 -16.09 7.75
N HIS A 500 21.93 -17.09 6.88
CA HIS A 500 21.30 -17.08 5.55
C HIS A 500 19.77 -16.98 5.60
N VAL A 501 19.16 -17.38 6.71
CA VAL A 501 17.72 -17.35 6.93
C VAL A 501 17.31 -16.45 8.11
N ALA A 502 18.21 -15.60 8.61
CA ALA A 502 17.98 -14.77 9.78
C ALA A 502 17.08 -13.56 9.51
N GLY A 503 16.22 -13.24 10.47
CA GLY A 503 15.34 -12.06 10.44
C GLY A 503 14.57 -11.94 9.13
N THR A 504 14.71 -10.80 8.45
CA THR A 504 14.02 -10.51 7.18
C THR A 504 14.56 -11.28 5.97
N ARG A 505 15.46 -12.27 6.13
CA ARG A 505 15.98 -13.10 5.02
C ARG A 505 15.01 -14.22 4.66
N CYS A 506 13.81 -13.83 4.27
CA CYS A 506 12.70 -14.67 3.84
C CYS A 506 12.09 -14.12 2.54
N PRO A 507 11.11 -14.81 1.92
CA PRO A 507 10.31 -14.24 0.84
C PRO A 507 9.71 -12.88 1.22
N GLN A 508 9.64 -11.99 0.23
CA GLN A 508 9.38 -10.57 0.43
C GLN A 508 7.93 -10.28 0.85
N ASP A 509 6.99 -11.05 0.31
CA ASP A 509 5.58 -11.05 0.70
C ASP A 509 5.33 -11.56 2.13
N PHE A 510 6.33 -12.18 2.77
CA PHE A 510 6.30 -12.45 4.21
C PHE A 510 7.06 -11.42 5.03
N SER A 511 8.19 -10.89 4.53
CA SER A 511 9.01 -9.92 5.29
C SER A 511 8.30 -8.62 5.64
N GLU A 512 7.28 -8.26 4.85
CA GLU A 512 6.40 -7.09 5.04
C GLU A 512 5.25 -7.35 6.04
N ILE A 513 4.95 -8.60 6.39
CA ILE A 513 3.82 -8.88 7.30
C ILE A 513 4.07 -8.31 8.71
N PRO A 514 5.26 -8.48 9.34
CA PRO A 514 5.50 -7.91 10.66
C PRO A 514 5.44 -6.38 10.71
N SER A 515 5.91 -5.68 9.67
CA SER A 515 5.89 -4.22 9.60
C SER A 515 4.47 -3.69 9.43
N ILE A 516 3.70 -4.23 8.48
CA ILE A 516 2.30 -3.83 8.27
C ILE A 516 1.43 -4.18 9.48
N LEU A 517 1.70 -5.29 10.18
CA LEU A 517 0.99 -5.60 11.42
C LEU A 517 1.22 -4.53 12.51
N MET A 518 2.40 -3.90 12.57
CA MET A 518 2.64 -2.77 13.48
C MET A 518 1.86 -1.51 13.10
N GLU A 519 1.55 -1.30 11.82
CA GLU A 519 0.63 -0.22 11.40
C GLU A 519 -0.80 -0.47 11.92
N TYR A 520 -1.25 -1.72 11.91
CA TYR A 520 -2.54 -2.11 12.50
C TYR A 520 -2.58 -1.84 14.00
N PHE A 521 -1.51 -2.19 14.73
CA PHE A 521 -1.39 -1.83 16.15
C PHE A 521 -1.43 -0.32 16.34
N PHE A 522 -0.67 0.46 15.57
CA PHE A 522 -0.63 1.91 15.70
C PHE A 522 -2.01 2.57 15.50
N ASN A 523 -2.82 2.02 14.58
CA ASN A 523 -4.14 2.54 14.22
C ASN A 523 -5.30 2.02 15.09
N ASP A 524 -5.05 1.10 16.02
CA ASP A 524 -6.03 0.71 17.04
C ASP A 524 -6.21 1.81 18.08
N LEU A 525 -7.45 2.11 18.47
CA LEU A 525 -7.73 3.23 19.38
C LEU A 525 -7.12 3.03 20.77
N THR A 526 -7.15 1.80 21.29
CA THR A 526 -6.62 1.48 22.62
C THR A 526 -5.10 1.59 22.63
N VAL A 527 -4.46 1.09 21.56
CA VAL A 527 -3.01 1.18 21.40
C VAL A 527 -2.57 2.61 21.15
N MET A 528 -3.26 3.36 20.28
CA MET A 528 -3.00 4.78 20.00
C MET A 528 -3.06 5.62 21.28
N GLN A 529 -4.08 5.45 22.13
CA GLN A 529 -4.16 6.13 23.44
C GLN A 529 -3.04 5.74 24.41
N SER A 530 -2.48 4.53 24.27
CA SER A 530 -1.33 4.09 25.07
C SER A 530 -0.02 4.72 24.60
N ILE A 531 0.10 5.01 23.30
CA ILE A 531 1.29 5.62 22.68
C ILE A 531 1.26 7.14 22.82
N LEU A 532 0.13 7.77 22.49
CA LEU A 532 -0.05 9.22 22.49
C LEU A 532 -0.39 9.71 23.90
N ARG A 533 0.61 9.59 24.79
CA ARG A 533 0.54 9.96 26.21
C ARG A 533 1.69 10.88 26.58
N SER A 534 1.38 11.96 27.31
CA SER A 534 2.36 12.87 27.87
C SER A 534 3.11 12.21 29.04
N PRO A 535 4.33 12.68 29.38
CA PRO A 535 5.03 12.22 30.58
C PRO A 535 4.24 12.40 31.89
N ASN A 536 3.30 13.34 31.92
CA ASN A 536 2.44 13.62 33.09
C ASN A 536 1.25 12.64 33.20
N GLY A 537 1.05 11.78 32.20
CA GLY A 537 0.01 10.77 32.18
C GLY A 537 -1.23 11.15 31.37
N ASP A 538 -1.35 12.37 30.87
CA ASP A 538 -2.46 12.77 29.98
C ASP A 538 -2.34 12.04 28.64
N CYS A 539 -3.43 11.57 28.06
CA CYS A 539 -3.41 10.95 26.73
C CYS A 539 -4.39 11.63 25.78
N ILE A 540 -4.23 11.37 24.49
CA ILE A 540 -5.18 11.80 23.47
C ILE A 540 -6.61 11.37 23.83
N ALA A 541 -7.58 12.26 23.59
CA ALA A 541 -8.99 11.94 23.80
C ALA A 541 -9.44 10.85 22.83
N LEU A 542 -10.37 9.99 23.25
CA LEU A 542 -10.87 8.89 22.41
C LEU A 542 -11.51 9.42 21.12
N GLU A 543 -12.22 10.54 21.21
CA GLU A 543 -12.85 11.20 20.06
C GLU A 543 -11.81 11.70 19.05
N ASP A 544 -10.70 12.29 19.52
CA ASP A 544 -9.60 12.75 18.66
C ASP A 544 -8.92 11.56 17.97
N ALA A 545 -8.62 10.50 18.72
CA ALA A 545 -8.02 9.28 18.19
C ALA A 545 -8.93 8.60 17.14
N ALA A 546 -10.23 8.50 17.42
CA ALA A 546 -11.21 7.96 16.47
C ALA A 546 -11.33 8.82 15.21
N CYS A 547 -11.30 10.15 15.36
CA CYS A 547 -11.31 11.09 14.25
C CYS A 547 -10.07 10.94 13.35
N MET A 548 -8.88 10.84 13.95
CA MET A 548 -7.63 10.61 13.22
C MET A 548 -7.64 9.29 12.47
N SER A 549 -8.05 8.21 13.15
CA SER A 549 -8.16 6.89 12.55
C SER A 549 -9.15 6.89 11.38
N ALA A 550 -10.37 7.42 11.56
CA ALA A 550 -11.35 7.56 10.48
C ALA A 550 -10.83 8.41 9.30
N SER A 551 -10.11 9.50 9.57
CA SER A 551 -9.55 10.35 8.52
C SER A 551 -8.35 9.73 7.80
N ARG A 552 -7.56 8.87 8.45
CA ARG A 552 -6.44 8.13 7.85
C ARG A 552 -6.91 7.12 6.82
N PHE A 553 -8.03 6.46 7.09
CA PHE A 553 -8.61 5.43 6.22
C PHE A 553 -9.73 5.93 5.29
N ALA A 554 -9.96 7.24 5.26
CA ALA A 554 -10.82 7.83 4.23
C ALA A 554 -10.21 7.62 2.84
N PHE A 555 -11.02 7.12 1.90
CA PHE A 555 -10.62 6.81 0.53
C PHE A 555 -9.63 5.64 0.35
N SER A 556 -9.59 4.70 1.29
CA SER A 556 -8.73 3.51 1.19
C SER A 556 -9.07 2.60 0.01
N SER A 557 -10.28 2.63 -0.53
CA SER A 557 -10.63 1.82 -1.71
C SER A 557 -9.93 2.32 -2.97
N LEU A 558 -9.87 3.65 -3.16
CA LEU A 558 -9.10 4.28 -4.23
C LEU A 558 -7.59 3.98 -4.09
N GLU A 559 -7.07 4.00 -2.87
CA GLU A 559 -5.67 3.66 -2.57
C GLU A 559 -5.36 2.19 -2.92
N ILE A 560 -6.18 1.24 -2.47
CA ILE A 560 -6.02 -0.19 -2.78
C ILE A 560 -6.10 -0.43 -4.30
N MET A 561 -7.05 0.20 -4.99
CA MET A 561 -7.17 0.11 -6.45
C MET A 561 -5.93 0.65 -7.17
N GLN A 562 -5.35 1.76 -6.68
CA GLN A 562 -4.12 2.32 -7.20
C GLN A 562 -2.94 1.35 -7.00
N GLN A 563 -2.75 0.83 -5.79
CA GLN A 563 -1.70 -0.13 -5.47
C GLN A 563 -1.82 -1.43 -6.28
N ALA A 564 -3.03 -1.96 -6.44
CA ALA A 564 -3.30 -3.14 -7.26
C ALA A 564 -2.98 -2.89 -8.73
N SER A 565 -3.27 -1.69 -9.24
CA SER A 565 -2.92 -1.31 -10.61
C SER A 565 -1.41 -1.18 -10.82
N TYR A 566 -0.68 -0.65 -9.83
CA TYR A 566 0.78 -0.54 -9.88
C TYR A 566 1.45 -1.91 -9.81
N ALA A 567 0.96 -2.79 -8.95
CA ALA A 567 1.42 -4.16 -8.85
C ALA A 567 1.14 -4.97 -10.12
N LEU A 568 -0.03 -4.79 -10.74
CA LEU A 568 -0.37 -5.45 -11.99
C LEU A 568 0.47 -4.93 -13.14
N PHE A 569 0.74 -3.63 -13.19
CA PHE A 569 1.67 -3.07 -14.17
C PHE A 569 3.08 -3.65 -14.02
N ASP A 570 3.64 -3.69 -12.80
CA ASP A 570 4.95 -4.30 -12.55
C ASP A 570 4.99 -5.77 -12.99
N LEU A 571 3.96 -6.54 -12.65
CA LEU A 571 3.87 -7.96 -13.00
C LEU A 571 3.80 -8.16 -14.51
N GLU A 572 2.93 -7.43 -15.21
CA GLU A 572 2.75 -7.51 -16.67
C GLU A 572 3.94 -6.96 -17.44
N LEU A 573 4.62 -5.93 -16.94
CA LEU A 573 5.83 -5.39 -17.54
C LEU A 573 6.95 -6.44 -17.62
N HIS A 574 6.95 -7.41 -16.69
CA HIS A 574 7.88 -8.54 -16.64
C HIS A 574 7.24 -9.87 -17.07
N GLY A 575 5.99 -9.82 -17.54
CA GLY A 575 5.20 -10.98 -17.96
C GLY A 575 5.70 -11.60 -19.27
N PRO A 576 5.09 -12.71 -19.70
CA PRO A 576 5.31 -13.27 -21.03
C PRO A 576 5.10 -12.22 -22.13
N ASP A 577 5.88 -12.29 -23.21
CA ASP A 577 5.81 -11.43 -24.40
C ASP A 577 6.06 -9.92 -24.20
N ALA A 578 6.04 -9.39 -22.98
CA ALA A 578 6.23 -7.96 -22.70
C ALA A 578 7.54 -7.42 -23.28
N ALA A 579 8.66 -8.11 -23.03
CA ALA A 579 9.97 -7.72 -23.56
C ALA A 579 10.02 -7.76 -25.10
N LEU A 580 9.33 -8.72 -25.73
CA LEU A 580 9.25 -8.81 -27.20
C LEU A 580 8.49 -7.62 -27.77
N LEU A 581 7.30 -7.33 -27.23
CA LEU A 581 6.45 -6.22 -27.66
C LEU A 581 7.14 -4.87 -27.47
N LEU A 582 7.88 -4.70 -26.37
CA LEU A 582 8.69 -3.51 -26.13
C LEU A 582 9.82 -3.41 -27.16
N ARG A 583 10.58 -4.47 -27.45
CA ARG A 583 11.66 -4.42 -28.46
C ARG A 583 11.17 -4.04 -29.85
N GLU A 584 10.02 -4.58 -30.24
CA GLU A 584 9.41 -4.33 -31.56
C GLU A 584 8.66 -3.00 -31.63
N ASN A 585 8.66 -2.18 -30.56
CA ASN A 585 7.89 -0.94 -30.45
C ASN A 585 6.38 -1.13 -30.72
N ARG A 586 5.84 -2.30 -30.40
CA ARG A 586 4.40 -2.60 -30.55
C ARG A 586 3.57 -2.03 -29.41
N ILE A 587 4.20 -1.78 -28.27
CA ILE A 587 3.64 -1.09 -27.11
C ILE A 587 4.76 -0.32 -26.41
N THR A 588 4.43 0.83 -25.82
CA THR A 588 5.31 1.58 -24.91
C THR A 588 5.01 1.23 -23.46
N THR A 589 5.94 1.52 -22.53
CA THR A 589 5.66 1.31 -21.10
C THR A 589 4.50 2.18 -20.61
N THR A 590 4.33 3.37 -21.20
CA THR A 590 3.25 4.32 -20.89
C THR A 590 1.89 3.76 -21.33
N GLU A 591 1.80 3.20 -22.54
CA GLU A 591 0.56 2.61 -23.04
C GLU A 591 0.13 1.38 -22.24
N LEU A 592 1.08 0.53 -21.83
CA LEU A 592 0.81 -0.61 -20.95
C LEU A 592 0.23 -0.14 -19.61
N PHE A 593 0.89 0.82 -18.96
CA PHE A 593 0.42 1.40 -17.71
C PHE A 593 -0.99 1.99 -17.85
N HIS A 594 -1.20 2.88 -18.83
CA HIS A 594 -2.50 3.51 -19.06
C HIS A 594 -3.61 2.51 -19.36
N THR A 595 -3.32 1.42 -20.08
CA THR A 595 -4.30 0.36 -20.36
C THR A 595 -4.77 -0.30 -19.06
N ILE A 596 -3.85 -0.62 -18.15
CA ILE A 596 -4.17 -1.27 -16.88
C ILE A 596 -4.99 -0.34 -15.99
N VAL A 597 -4.52 0.90 -15.77
CA VAL A 597 -5.19 1.77 -14.81
C VAL A 597 -6.53 2.30 -15.35
N THR A 598 -6.67 2.50 -16.66
CA THR A 598 -7.97 2.85 -17.28
C THR A 598 -8.98 1.72 -17.11
N LYS A 599 -8.55 0.46 -17.23
CA LYS A 599 -9.43 -0.69 -16.95
C LYS A 599 -9.82 -0.75 -15.47
N ALA A 600 -8.91 -0.43 -14.55
CA ALA A 600 -9.16 -0.47 -13.12
C ALA A 600 -10.10 0.66 -12.66
N LEU A 601 -9.87 1.90 -13.10
CA LEU A 601 -10.62 3.10 -12.71
C LEU A 601 -11.07 3.89 -13.96
N PRO A 602 -12.11 3.43 -14.69
CA PRO A 602 -12.50 4.01 -15.98
C PRO A 602 -13.12 5.41 -15.88
N HIS A 603 -13.59 5.80 -14.69
CA HIS A 603 -14.24 7.09 -14.45
C HIS A 603 -13.30 8.18 -13.95
N LEU A 604 -12.02 7.86 -13.75
CA LEU A 604 -10.99 8.83 -13.36
C LEU A 604 -10.24 9.32 -14.62
N ASP A 605 -10.32 10.62 -14.90
CA ASP A 605 -9.69 11.22 -16.08
C ASP A 605 -8.15 11.20 -15.97
N ARG A 606 -7.50 10.99 -17.12
CA ARG A 606 -6.06 10.82 -17.23
C ARG A 606 -5.50 11.58 -18.42
N GLU A 607 -4.32 12.14 -18.23
CA GLU A 607 -3.60 12.79 -19.32
C GLU A 607 -2.77 11.75 -20.09
N ARG A 608 -2.85 11.76 -21.42
CA ARG A 608 -2.20 10.71 -22.23
C ARG A 608 -0.67 10.75 -22.20
N ASP A 609 -0.11 11.92 -21.93
CA ASP A 609 1.35 12.17 -21.97
C ASP A 609 2.05 12.02 -20.61
N THR A 610 1.36 11.50 -19.59
CA THR A 610 1.96 11.19 -18.29
C THR A 610 2.62 9.82 -18.27
N ALA A 611 3.80 9.73 -17.68
CA ALA A 611 4.62 8.54 -17.55
C ALA A 611 5.00 8.32 -16.07
N PHE A 612 4.02 7.92 -15.25
CA PHE A 612 4.23 7.60 -13.83
C PHE A 612 5.37 6.59 -13.64
N GLN A 613 5.40 5.56 -14.50
CA GLN A 613 6.34 4.46 -14.43
C GLN A 613 7.81 4.90 -14.55
N HIS A 614 8.11 6.06 -15.14
CA HIS A 614 9.49 6.60 -15.20
C HIS A 614 10.02 7.07 -13.84
N ARG A 615 9.15 7.19 -12.84
CA ARG A 615 9.50 7.54 -11.46
C ARG A 615 9.23 6.41 -10.48
N PHE A 616 8.83 5.24 -10.98
CA PHE A 616 8.45 4.12 -10.15
C PHE A 616 9.67 3.27 -9.80
N HIS A 617 10.49 3.76 -8.88
CA HIS A 617 11.76 3.16 -8.49
C HIS A 617 11.64 1.70 -7.99
N HIS A 618 10.47 1.32 -7.49
CA HIS A 618 10.18 -0.04 -7.06
C HIS A 618 10.34 -1.09 -8.17
N LEU A 619 10.24 -0.70 -9.45
CA LEU A 619 10.52 -1.61 -10.57
C LEU A 619 11.95 -2.19 -10.53
N VAL A 620 12.89 -1.51 -9.87
CA VAL A 620 14.25 -2.02 -9.68
C VAL A 620 14.28 -3.10 -8.59
N GLN A 621 13.92 -2.76 -7.35
CA GLN A 621 14.11 -3.65 -6.21
C GLN A 621 12.99 -4.70 -6.04
N TYR A 622 11.78 -4.36 -6.49
CA TYR A 622 10.55 -5.15 -6.38
C TYR A 622 10.09 -5.67 -7.73
N GLY A 623 10.95 -5.69 -8.76
CA GLY A 623 10.55 -6.08 -10.12
C GLY A 623 9.81 -7.43 -10.16
N ALA A 624 8.61 -7.43 -10.70
CA ALA A 624 7.64 -8.53 -10.73
C ALA A 624 7.17 -9.06 -9.35
N ARG A 625 7.34 -8.26 -8.30
CA ARG A 625 7.03 -8.60 -6.89
C ARG A 625 6.35 -7.46 -6.15
N TYR A 626 5.99 -6.35 -6.80
CA TYR A 626 5.35 -5.23 -6.10
C TYR A 626 4.01 -5.62 -5.44
N TYR A 627 3.33 -6.66 -5.94
CA TYR A 627 2.13 -7.24 -5.33
C TYR A 627 2.35 -7.78 -3.90
N SER A 628 3.61 -8.00 -3.50
CA SER A 628 3.98 -8.47 -2.16
C SER A 628 3.42 -7.57 -1.06
N TYR A 629 3.31 -6.26 -1.29
CA TYR A 629 2.69 -5.33 -0.34
C TYR A 629 1.21 -5.64 -0.10
N LEU A 630 0.44 -5.95 -1.14
CA LEU A 630 -0.98 -6.29 -1.01
C LEU A 630 -1.18 -7.66 -0.37
N VAL A 631 -0.34 -8.64 -0.71
CA VAL A 631 -0.36 -9.95 -0.05
C VAL A 631 -0.03 -9.80 1.44
N ALA A 632 1.04 -9.09 1.77
CA ALA A 632 1.44 -8.87 3.14
C ALA A 632 0.38 -8.08 3.93
N ARG A 633 -0.22 -7.05 3.33
CA ARG A 633 -1.33 -6.29 3.93
C ARG A 633 -2.54 -7.17 4.20
N SER A 634 -2.94 -8.00 3.24
CA SER A 634 -4.04 -8.94 3.42
C SER A 634 -3.74 -9.99 4.51
N ALA A 635 -2.51 -10.50 4.57
CA ALA A 635 -2.08 -11.44 5.60
C ALA A 635 -2.02 -10.80 6.99
N ALA A 636 -1.50 -9.58 7.10
CA ALA A 636 -1.50 -8.78 8.33
C ALA A 636 -2.93 -8.49 8.80
N SER A 637 -3.84 -8.15 7.87
CA SER A 637 -5.27 -7.98 8.16
C SER A 637 -5.89 -9.26 8.73
N LEU A 638 -5.63 -10.43 8.12
CA LEU A 638 -6.10 -11.72 8.63
C LEU A 638 -5.57 -12.03 10.03
N ILE A 639 -4.28 -11.75 10.29
CA ILE A 639 -3.67 -11.93 11.61
C ILE A 639 -4.30 -10.98 12.63
N TRP A 640 -4.37 -9.68 12.30
CA TRP A 640 -4.97 -8.65 13.14
C TRP A 640 -6.39 -9.04 13.56
N ASN A 641 -7.24 -9.33 12.56
CA ASN A 641 -8.66 -9.59 12.76
C ASN A 641 -8.93 -10.87 13.55
N SER A 642 -8.07 -11.87 13.45
CA SER A 642 -8.26 -13.16 14.13
C SER A 642 -7.54 -13.29 15.47
N LYS A 643 -6.55 -12.45 15.76
CA LYS A 643 -5.65 -12.62 16.93
C LYS A 643 -5.55 -11.42 17.85
N PHE A 644 -5.66 -10.20 17.32
CA PHE A 644 -5.33 -8.98 18.07
C PHE A 644 -6.45 -7.95 18.14
N ARG A 645 -7.40 -7.92 17.21
CA ARG A 645 -8.47 -6.91 17.15
C ARG A 645 -9.21 -6.72 18.48
N ASP A 646 -9.64 -7.81 19.11
CA ASP A 646 -10.41 -7.76 20.36
C ASP A 646 -9.53 -7.67 21.62
N ALA A 647 -8.23 -7.98 21.49
CA ALA A 647 -7.26 -8.00 22.58
C ALA A 647 -5.87 -7.58 22.08
N PRO A 648 -5.65 -6.29 21.77
CA PRO A 648 -4.43 -5.84 21.09
C PRO A 648 -3.16 -5.96 21.95
N PHE A 649 -3.29 -6.20 23.25
CA PHE A 649 -2.15 -6.46 24.14
C PHE A 649 -2.03 -7.93 24.55
N SER A 650 -2.60 -8.85 23.78
CA SER A 650 -2.55 -10.29 24.08
C SER A 650 -1.11 -10.82 24.06
N ARG A 651 -0.56 -11.07 25.25
CA ARG A 651 0.74 -11.72 25.47
C ARG A 651 0.84 -13.04 24.71
N SER A 652 -0.17 -13.90 24.85
CA SER A 652 -0.13 -15.25 24.29
C SER A 652 -0.08 -15.25 22.77
N GLU A 653 -0.82 -14.36 22.12
CA GLU A 653 -0.77 -14.22 20.66
C GLU A 653 0.51 -13.51 20.21
N GLY A 654 1.02 -12.56 21.00
CA GLY A 654 2.32 -11.92 20.79
C GLY A 654 3.47 -12.93 20.82
N GLU A 655 3.50 -13.83 21.81
CA GLU A 655 4.54 -14.87 21.92
C GLU A 655 4.47 -15.88 20.77
N LYS A 656 3.27 -16.27 20.32
CA LYS A 656 3.11 -17.09 19.11
C LYS A 656 3.63 -16.36 17.87
N TRP A 657 3.37 -15.07 17.75
CA TRP A 657 3.87 -14.29 16.62
C TRP A 657 5.39 -14.10 16.68
N ALA A 658 5.97 -13.93 17.86
CA ALA A 658 7.41 -13.93 18.07
C ALA A 658 8.04 -15.28 17.71
N GLU A 659 7.38 -16.39 18.07
CA GLU A 659 7.80 -17.74 17.67
C GLU A 659 7.79 -17.88 16.14
N VAL A 660 6.75 -17.41 15.45
CA VAL A 660 6.68 -17.42 13.99
C VAL A 660 7.82 -16.61 13.37
N GLN A 661 8.10 -15.40 13.89
CA GLN A 661 9.22 -14.58 13.44
C GLN A 661 10.58 -15.21 13.75
N SER A 662 10.70 -16.02 14.82
CA SER A 662 11.96 -16.63 15.23
C SER A 662 12.59 -17.56 14.18
N TYR A 663 11.77 -18.09 13.27
CA TYR A 663 12.24 -18.93 12.18
C TYR A 663 12.87 -18.14 11.04
N GLY A 664 12.60 -16.84 10.89
CA GLY A 664 13.00 -16.06 9.72
C GLY A 664 12.64 -16.78 8.42
N GLY A 665 13.63 -17.01 7.54
CA GLY A 665 13.50 -17.82 6.32
C GLY A 665 13.66 -19.34 6.52
N GLY A 666 13.89 -19.80 7.74
CA GLY A 666 14.18 -21.19 8.12
C GLY A 666 12.99 -22.14 8.01
N LEU A 667 11.79 -21.62 7.76
CA LEU A 667 10.62 -22.38 7.32
C LEU A 667 9.96 -21.71 6.09
N PRO A 668 9.21 -22.45 5.28
CA PRO A 668 8.39 -21.87 4.21
C PRO A 668 7.39 -20.85 4.76
N SER A 669 7.28 -19.68 4.12
CA SER A 669 6.36 -18.60 4.54
C SER A 669 4.90 -19.07 4.65
N SER A 670 4.46 -19.98 3.79
CA SER A 670 3.12 -20.57 3.84
C SER A 670 2.88 -21.38 5.10
N LEU A 671 3.91 -22.08 5.63
CA LEU A 671 3.83 -22.79 6.90
C LEU A 671 3.86 -21.84 8.09
N LEU A 672 4.66 -20.78 8.03
CA LEU A 672 4.70 -19.73 9.05
C LEU A 672 3.34 -19.04 9.19
N LEU A 673 2.74 -18.67 8.05
CA LEU A 673 1.42 -18.05 8.04
C LEU A 673 0.33 -19.02 8.52
N LYS A 674 0.40 -20.31 8.13
CA LYS A 674 -0.48 -21.36 8.67
C LYS A 674 -0.33 -21.51 10.18
N LYS A 675 0.89 -21.46 10.69
CA LYS A 675 1.17 -21.55 12.14
C LYS A 675 0.51 -20.40 12.90
N MET A 676 0.54 -19.19 12.36
CA MET A 676 -0.11 -18.03 12.98
C MET A 676 -1.65 -18.08 12.88
N LEU A 677 -2.18 -18.33 11.68
CA LEU A 677 -3.62 -18.27 11.43
C LEU A 677 -4.37 -19.51 11.91
N GLY A 678 -3.72 -20.67 11.89
CA GLY A 678 -4.33 -22.00 12.13
C GLY A 678 -4.82 -22.69 10.85
N TYR A 679 -4.75 -22.02 9.70
CA TYR A 679 -5.13 -22.55 8.38
C TYR A 679 -4.25 -21.97 7.28
N SER A 680 -4.19 -22.61 6.12
CA SER A 680 -3.47 -22.10 4.95
C SER A 680 -4.38 -21.14 4.16
N PRO A 681 -4.09 -19.82 4.13
CA PRO A 681 -4.89 -18.88 3.36
C PRO A 681 -4.74 -19.13 1.85
N SER A 682 -5.82 -18.91 1.12
CA SER A 682 -5.86 -18.94 -0.35
C SER A 682 -5.89 -17.52 -0.92
N ALA A 683 -5.69 -17.37 -2.24
CA ALA A 683 -5.82 -16.09 -2.93
C ALA A 683 -7.18 -15.41 -2.63
N MET A 684 -8.27 -16.17 -2.55
CA MET A 684 -9.59 -15.64 -2.21
C MET A 684 -9.64 -15.05 -0.80
N HIS A 685 -9.02 -15.71 0.19
CA HIS A 685 -8.95 -15.17 1.55
C HIS A 685 -8.20 -13.82 1.59
N PHE A 686 -7.14 -13.67 0.78
CA PHE A 686 -6.41 -12.41 0.66
C PHE A 686 -7.24 -11.32 -0.03
N ILE A 687 -7.96 -11.67 -1.10
CA ILE A 687 -8.88 -10.74 -1.80
C ILE A 687 -9.99 -10.27 -0.85
N ASP A 688 -10.60 -11.19 -0.10
CA ASP A 688 -11.67 -10.88 0.83
C ASP A 688 -11.18 -10.01 2.00
N ALA A 689 -9.97 -10.24 2.49
CA ALA A 689 -9.37 -9.40 3.53
C ALA A 689 -9.20 -7.94 3.05
N LEU A 690 -8.68 -7.73 1.85
CA LEU A 690 -8.54 -6.38 1.27
C LEU A 690 -9.90 -5.75 0.98
N LYS A 691 -10.87 -6.53 0.48
CA LYS A 691 -12.25 -6.06 0.26
C LYS A 691 -12.89 -5.61 1.58
N GLN A 692 -12.66 -6.30 2.68
CA GLN A 692 -13.17 -5.89 3.99
C GLN A 692 -12.57 -4.56 4.45
N GLU A 693 -11.30 -4.29 4.20
CA GLU A 693 -10.69 -2.98 4.48
C GLU A 693 -11.36 -1.83 3.71
N THR A 694 -11.94 -2.11 2.54
CA THR A 694 -12.68 -1.11 1.74
C THR A 694 -14.11 -0.83 2.24
N SER A 695 -14.54 -1.48 3.33
CA SER A 695 -15.92 -1.39 3.82
C SER A 695 -16.11 -0.19 4.77
N HIS A 696 -16.77 0.87 4.26
CA HIS A 696 -17.49 1.91 5.02
C HIS A 696 -16.69 2.91 5.87
N LEU A 697 -15.79 3.70 5.27
CA LEU A 697 -15.10 4.79 5.99
C LEU A 697 -15.35 6.20 5.44
N ALA A 698 -15.64 6.35 4.14
CA ALA A 698 -16.10 7.61 3.57
C ALA A 698 -17.63 7.74 3.68
N ASN A 699 -18.11 8.82 4.33
CA ASN A 699 -19.53 9.05 4.60
C ASN A 699 -20.05 10.25 3.78
N LEU A 700 -21.06 10.02 2.93
CA LEU A 700 -21.76 11.07 2.18
C LEU A 700 -22.36 12.17 3.09
N GLY A 701 -22.75 11.83 4.31
CA GLY A 701 -23.32 12.77 5.28
C GLY A 701 -22.33 13.85 5.75
N ALA A 702 -21.02 13.59 5.65
CA ALA A 702 -19.98 14.53 6.04
C ALA A 702 -19.82 15.72 5.06
N VAL A 703 -20.37 15.58 3.85
CA VAL A 703 -20.30 16.61 2.80
C VAL A 703 -21.51 17.58 2.86
N ASN A 704 -22.42 17.42 3.83
CA ASN A 704 -23.62 18.27 3.98
C ASN A 704 -23.46 19.45 4.97
N VAL A 705 -22.23 19.82 5.33
CA VAL A 705 -21.98 20.98 6.19
C VAL A 705 -21.98 22.26 5.34
N LYS A 706 -22.84 23.21 5.69
CA LYS A 706 -22.97 24.53 5.00
C LYS A 706 -21.59 25.17 4.79
N PRO A 707 -21.35 25.84 3.64
CA PRO A 707 -20.09 26.53 3.41
C PRO A 707 -19.83 27.57 4.51
N LEU A 708 -18.66 27.48 5.12
CA LEU A 708 -18.12 28.54 5.98
C LEU A 708 -17.90 29.77 5.11
N ASN A 709 -18.50 30.89 5.54
CA ASN A 709 -18.50 32.23 4.95
C ASN A 709 -19.54 32.45 3.85
N GLY A 710 -20.68 33.00 4.27
CA GLY A 710 -21.68 33.56 3.37
C GLY A 710 -21.09 34.73 2.56
N MET A 711 -20.92 34.52 1.26
CA MET A 711 -20.94 35.54 0.20
C MET A 711 -20.66 34.87 -1.17
N ASN A 712 -21.68 34.70 -2.04
CA ASN A 712 -21.61 35.08 -3.47
C ASN A 712 -22.98 34.89 -4.19
N PRO A 713 -23.53 35.89 -4.90
CA PRO A 713 -24.84 35.82 -5.56
C PRO A 713 -24.77 35.29 -7.01
N PHE A 714 -24.13 34.14 -7.23
CA PHE A 714 -24.01 33.50 -8.56
C PHE A 714 -24.82 32.19 -8.68
N ASP A 715 -25.90 32.09 -7.91
CA ASP A 715 -26.57 30.81 -7.63
C ASP A 715 -27.66 30.41 -8.67
N GLU A 716 -28.18 31.31 -9.50
CA GLU A 716 -29.33 30.96 -10.38
C GLU A 716 -28.95 30.40 -11.76
N ARG A 717 -27.88 30.90 -12.40
CA ARG A 717 -27.52 30.46 -13.77
C ARG A 717 -26.80 29.11 -13.80
N VAL A 718 -26.07 28.79 -12.74
CA VAL A 718 -25.43 27.48 -12.57
C VAL A 718 -26.48 26.44 -12.18
N ARG A 719 -27.45 26.78 -11.32
CA ARG A 719 -28.62 25.93 -11.04
C ARG A 719 -29.47 25.64 -12.29
N ALA A 720 -29.72 26.64 -13.14
CA ALA A 720 -30.50 26.45 -14.37
C ALA A 720 -29.78 25.57 -15.42
N ARG A 721 -28.47 25.71 -15.56
CA ARG A 721 -27.67 24.86 -16.46
C ARG A 721 -27.46 23.45 -15.92
N ASN A 722 -27.39 23.30 -14.59
CA ASN A 722 -27.35 22.01 -13.92
C ASN A 722 -28.72 21.32 -13.93
N ALA A 723 -29.85 22.05 -13.93
CA ALA A 723 -31.18 21.47 -14.07
C ALA A 723 -31.36 20.71 -15.41
N ALA A 724 -30.77 21.22 -16.51
CA ALA A 724 -30.88 20.60 -17.83
C ALA A 724 -29.94 19.39 -18.05
N LYS A 725 -28.88 19.22 -17.23
CA LYS A 725 -28.00 18.03 -17.27
C LYS A 725 -28.28 17.03 -16.15
N ALA A 726 -28.82 17.49 -15.02
CA ALA A 726 -29.28 16.65 -13.91
C ALA A 726 -30.62 15.94 -14.22
N GLU A 727 -31.31 16.26 -15.32
CA GLU A 727 -32.45 15.45 -15.79
C GLU A 727 -32.05 14.04 -16.28
N MET A 728 -30.77 13.77 -16.55
CA MET A 728 -30.30 12.42 -16.91
C MET A 728 -29.87 11.53 -15.73
N PHE A 729 -29.68 12.08 -14.53
CA PHE A 729 -29.28 11.32 -13.35
C PHE A 729 -29.89 11.99 -12.09
N GLN A 730 -31.08 11.56 -11.67
CA GLN A 730 -31.72 12.03 -10.43
C GLN A 730 -31.89 10.90 -9.39
N LEU A 731 -30.92 10.80 -8.48
CA LEU A 731 -31.15 10.39 -7.09
C LEU A 731 -31.34 11.68 -6.26
N ARG A 732 -32.55 11.88 -5.73
CA ARG A 732 -32.88 13.04 -4.87
C ARG A 732 -32.54 12.73 -3.41
N HIS A 733 -31.86 13.64 -2.72
CA HIS A 733 -31.89 13.75 -1.26
C HIS A 733 -33.16 14.50 -0.81
N PRO A 734 -33.90 14.04 0.21
CA PRO A 734 -34.92 14.84 0.88
C PRO A 734 -34.36 15.54 2.14
N GLU A 735 -34.83 16.77 2.37
CA GLU A 735 -34.60 17.57 3.57
C GLU A 735 -35.17 16.90 4.85
N VAL A 736 -34.55 17.19 5.99
CA VAL A 736 -35.01 16.77 7.32
C VAL A 736 -36.25 17.60 7.71
N GLY A 737 -37.39 17.11 7.29
CA GLY A 737 -38.73 17.52 7.68
C GLY A 737 -39.68 16.49 7.10
N GLY A 738 -40.24 15.62 7.95
CA GLY A 738 -40.99 14.44 7.54
C GLY A 738 -42.20 14.75 6.66
N ASN A 739 -41.98 14.81 5.35
CA ASN A 739 -43.04 14.68 4.36
C ASN A 739 -43.53 13.24 4.39
N ILE A 740 -44.80 13.06 4.72
CA ILE A 740 -45.50 11.78 4.57
C ILE A 740 -45.36 11.34 3.11
N SER A 741 -45.12 10.05 2.89
CA SER A 741 -44.92 9.47 1.56
C SER A 741 -45.98 9.94 0.55
N GLU A 742 -45.56 10.13 -0.71
CA GLU A 742 -46.45 10.38 -1.85
C GLU A 742 -47.42 9.20 -2.10
N TYR A 743 -47.06 7.99 -1.64
CA TYR A 743 -47.91 6.81 -1.71
C TYR A 743 -48.95 6.80 -0.58
N ARG A 744 -50.23 6.68 -0.97
CA ARG A 744 -51.36 6.45 -0.05
C ARG A 744 -52.20 5.29 -0.55
N ASP A 745 -52.53 4.35 0.33
CA ASP A 745 -53.45 3.27 -0.02
C ASP A 745 -54.87 3.83 -0.23
N GLN A 746 -55.35 3.80 -1.46
CA GLN A 746 -56.70 4.24 -1.83
C GLN A 746 -57.84 3.35 -1.27
N ARG A 747 -57.52 2.20 -0.68
CA ARG A 747 -58.49 1.29 -0.05
C ARG A 747 -58.38 1.23 1.47
N PHE A 748 -57.69 2.20 2.08
CA PHE A 748 -57.64 2.31 3.54
C PHE A 748 -59.06 2.46 4.12
N GLN A 749 -59.42 1.61 5.09
CA GLN A 749 -60.72 1.66 5.75
C GLN A 749 -60.63 2.63 6.94
N GLY A 750 -60.90 3.91 6.68
CA GLY A 750 -60.89 4.98 7.68
C GLY A 750 -60.93 6.36 7.04
N SER A 751 -61.00 7.39 7.88
CA SER A 751 -60.91 8.79 7.46
C SER A 751 -59.49 9.17 7.01
N LEU A 752 -59.37 10.23 6.21
CA LEU A 752 -58.06 10.75 5.79
C LEU A 752 -57.16 11.14 6.97
N LYS A 753 -57.76 11.57 8.09
CA LYS A 753 -57.04 11.90 9.32
C LYS A 753 -56.47 10.65 10.00
N GLU A 754 -57.23 9.57 10.05
CA GLU A 754 -56.78 8.28 10.60
C GLU A 754 -55.67 7.68 9.73
N GLN A 755 -55.76 7.82 8.40
CA GLN A 755 -54.70 7.39 7.49
C GLN A 755 -53.42 8.20 7.67
N ASP A 756 -53.52 9.52 7.85
CA ASP A 756 -52.36 10.40 8.08
C ASP A 756 -51.65 10.05 9.39
N LEU A 757 -52.43 9.82 10.45
CA LEU A 757 -51.91 9.38 11.73
C LEU A 757 -51.20 8.03 11.59
N ALA A 758 -51.83 7.05 10.93
CA ALA A 758 -51.26 5.73 10.73
C ALA A 758 -49.95 5.77 9.91
N LEU A 759 -49.85 6.61 8.87
CA LEU A 759 -48.62 6.79 8.08
C LEU A 759 -47.46 7.35 8.93
N ARG A 760 -47.78 8.17 9.93
CA ARG A 760 -46.79 8.75 10.86
C ARG A 760 -46.34 7.78 11.95
N THR A 761 -47.17 6.81 12.33
CA THR A 761 -46.90 5.95 13.50
C THR A 761 -46.62 4.48 13.16
N SER A 762 -46.99 4.01 11.97
CA SER A 762 -46.82 2.62 11.53
C SER A 762 -45.34 2.23 11.38
N THR A 763 -45.03 0.95 11.64
CA THR A 763 -43.71 0.35 11.38
C THR A 763 -43.67 -0.46 10.06
N THR A 764 -44.65 -0.23 9.17
CA THR A 764 -44.74 -0.89 7.86
C THR A 764 -44.29 0.06 6.74
N LEU A 765 -43.53 -0.47 5.79
CA LEU A 765 -43.13 0.19 4.56
C LEU A 765 -43.70 -0.54 3.34
N TYR A 766 -44.06 0.21 2.31
CA TYR A 766 -44.38 -0.28 0.98
C TYR A 766 -43.17 -0.10 0.06
N ILE A 767 -42.70 -1.20 -0.55
CA ILE A 767 -41.55 -1.18 -1.45
C ILE A 767 -42.03 -1.40 -2.88
N GLY A 768 -41.87 -0.39 -3.74
CA GLY A 768 -42.25 -0.42 -5.14
C GLY A 768 -41.06 -0.52 -6.09
N ASN A 769 -41.35 -0.76 -7.38
CA ASN A 769 -40.37 -0.85 -8.46
C ASN A 769 -39.35 -2.01 -8.39
N LEU A 770 -39.66 -3.08 -7.63
CA LEU A 770 -38.83 -4.28 -7.56
C LEU A 770 -38.75 -5.05 -8.89
N SER A 771 -37.71 -5.84 -9.11
CA SER A 771 -37.70 -6.79 -10.23
C SER A 771 -38.71 -7.92 -9.96
N PHE A 772 -39.24 -8.58 -10.99
CA PHE A 772 -39.98 -9.84 -10.78
C PHE A 772 -39.08 -10.99 -10.31
N TYR A 773 -37.77 -10.82 -10.42
CA TYR A 773 -36.75 -11.77 -9.98
C TYR A 773 -36.24 -11.53 -8.55
N THR A 774 -36.61 -10.41 -7.91
CA THR A 774 -36.17 -10.09 -6.55
C THR A 774 -36.74 -11.08 -5.54
N SER A 775 -35.86 -11.73 -4.77
CA SER A 775 -36.23 -12.71 -3.74
C SER A 775 -36.50 -12.05 -2.39
N GLU A 776 -37.21 -12.77 -1.51
CA GLU A 776 -37.46 -12.34 -0.13
C GLU A 776 -36.17 -12.21 0.68
N ASP A 777 -35.20 -13.11 0.50
CA ASP A 777 -33.91 -13.08 1.20
C ASP A 777 -33.09 -11.84 0.86
N GLN A 778 -33.07 -11.44 -0.42
CA GLN A 778 -32.38 -10.22 -0.87
C GLN A 778 -32.99 -8.97 -0.24
N LEU A 779 -34.32 -8.94 -0.10
CA LEU A 779 -35.03 -7.86 0.58
C LEU A 779 -34.75 -7.88 2.08
N TYR A 780 -34.75 -9.05 2.71
CA TYR A 780 -34.43 -9.18 4.13
C TYR A 780 -33.01 -8.66 4.41
N GLU A 781 -32.01 -9.09 3.64
CA GLU A 781 -30.61 -8.67 3.81
C GLU A 781 -30.43 -7.15 3.62
N LEU A 782 -31.05 -6.57 2.58
CA LEU A 782 -30.97 -5.13 2.33
C LEU A 782 -31.63 -4.32 3.45
N PHE A 783 -32.85 -4.70 3.85
CA PHE A 783 -33.62 -3.95 4.83
C PHE A 783 -33.13 -4.15 6.27
N ASN A 784 -32.45 -5.27 6.57
CA ASN A 784 -31.82 -5.47 7.89
C ASN A 784 -30.67 -4.48 8.18
N ARG A 785 -30.16 -3.78 7.15
CA ARG A 785 -29.14 -2.73 7.30
C ARG A 785 -29.67 -1.44 7.91
N ALA A 786 -30.99 -1.23 7.88
CA ALA A 786 -31.64 -0.05 8.46
C ALA A 786 -32.22 -0.28 9.86
N GLY A 787 -32.33 -1.54 10.29
CA GLY A 787 -32.83 -1.96 11.59
C GLY A 787 -33.36 -3.40 11.54
N GLU A 788 -33.82 -3.93 12.67
CA GLU A 788 -34.25 -5.33 12.75
C GLU A 788 -35.60 -5.54 12.04
N VAL A 789 -35.58 -6.35 10.98
CA VAL A 789 -36.78 -6.65 10.17
C VAL A 789 -37.63 -7.70 10.89
N LYS A 790 -38.89 -7.34 11.21
CA LYS A 790 -39.86 -8.26 11.79
C LYS A 790 -40.44 -9.22 10.76
N ARG A 791 -40.76 -8.74 9.55
CA ARG A 791 -41.35 -9.55 8.48
C ARG A 791 -41.22 -8.88 7.12
N VAL A 792 -40.93 -9.67 6.08
CA VAL A 792 -41.09 -9.28 4.67
C VAL A 792 -42.33 -9.98 4.10
N ILE A 793 -43.10 -9.29 3.25
CA ILE A 793 -44.30 -9.83 2.63
C ILE A 793 -44.26 -9.52 1.14
N MET A 794 -44.00 -10.54 0.33
CA MET A 794 -43.91 -10.38 -1.11
C MET A 794 -45.26 -10.03 -1.74
N GLY A 795 -45.26 -9.04 -2.64
CA GLY A 795 -46.42 -8.68 -3.44
C GLY A 795 -46.58 -9.63 -4.62
N LEU A 796 -47.71 -10.33 -4.68
CA LEU A 796 -48.00 -11.39 -5.63
C LEU A 796 -49.14 -11.01 -6.59
N ASP A 797 -49.09 -11.54 -7.81
CA ASP A 797 -50.21 -11.48 -8.73
C ASP A 797 -51.43 -12.19 -8.12
N ARG A 798 -52.60 -11.55 -8.17
CA ARG A 798 -53.83 -12.07 -7.54
C ARG A 798 -54.22 -13.45 -8.05
N PHE A 799 -53.98 -13.74 -9.33
CA PHE A 799 -54.41 -14.97 -9.98
C PHE A 799 -53.25 -15.97 -10.09
N LYS A 800 -52.08 -15.52 -10.57
CA LYS A 800 -50.91 -16.39 -10.82
C LYS A 800 -50.09 -16.69 -9.58
N LYS A 801 -50.26 -15.90 -8.51
CA LYS A 801 -49.49 -16.01 -7.26
C LYS A 801 -47.97 -15.89 -7.45
N SER A 802 -47.51 -15.28 -8.54
CA SER A 802 -46.10 -14.98 -8.80
C SER A 802 -45.75 -13.57 -8.33
N PRO A 803 -44.47 -13.26 -8.02
CA PRO A 803 -44.04 -11.90 -7.67
C PRO A 803 -44.48 -10.88 -8.73
N CYS A 804 -45.03 -9.76 -8.29
CA CYS A 804 -45.50 -8.68 -9.17
C CYS A 804 -44.84 -7.33 -8.83
N GLY A 805 -43.62 -7.38 -8.28
CA GLY A 805 -42.69 -6.26 -8.22
C GLY A 805 -43.02 -5.19 -7.17
N PHE A 806 -43.64 -5.59 -6.07
CA PHE A 806 -43.68 -4.81 -4.83
C PHE A 806 -43.60 -5.75 -3.63
N CYS A 807 -43.32 -5.23 -2.44
CA CYS A 807 -43.45 -5.96 -1.19
C CYS A 807 -43.80 -5.02 -0.05
N PHE A 808 -44.06 -5.58 1.13
CA PHE A 808 -44.11 -4.84 2.39
C PHE A 808 -43.00 -5.31 3.32
N VAL A 809 -42.37 -4.37 4.02
CA VAL A 809 -41.38 -4.65 5.06
C VAL A 809 -41.88 -4.07 6.37
N ILE A 810 -41.91 -4.90 7.41
CA ILE A 810 -42.37 -4.51 8.75
C ILE A 810 -41.17 -4.56 9.69
N TYR A 811 -40.92 -3.48 10.42
CA TYR A 811 -39.89 -3.40 11.47
C TYR A 811 -40.50 -3.54 12.87
N TYR A 812 -39.66 -3.83 13.86
CA TYR A 812 -40.04 -3.81 15.27
C TYR A 812 -40.26 -2.38 15.80
N THR A 813 -39.48 -1.41 15.32
CA THR A 813 -39.55 -0.02 15.79
C THR A 813 -39.86 0.97 14.66
N ARG A 814 -40.42 2.13 15.03
CA ARG A 814 -40.67 3.22 14.09
C ARG A 814 -39.36 3.89 13.62
N ALA A 815 -38.36 3.96 14.49
CA ALA A 815 -37.06 4.52 14.14
C ALA A 815 -36.39 3.76 12.98
N ASP A 816 -36.51 2.43 12.97
CA ASP A 816 -35.95 1.60 11.90
C ASP A 816 -36.67 1.83 10.56
N THR A 817 -37.99 2.03 10.57
CA THR A 817 -38.71 2.43 9.35
C THR A 817 -38.27 3.80 8.83
N GLU A 818 -37.97 4.74 9.73
CA GLU A 818 -37.48 6.08 9.35
C GLU A 818 -36.08 6.00 8.76
N ASN A 819 -35.22 5.18 9.34
CA ASN A 819 -33.89 4.87 8.79
C ASN A 819 -34.01 4.20 7.40
N ALA A 820 -34.90 3.22 7.24
CA ALA A 820 -35.07 2.54 5.96
C ALA A 820 -35.58 3.48 4.86
N VAL A 821 -36.54 4.36 5.16
CA VAL A 821 -36.98 5.40 4.19
C VAL A 821 -35.86 6.40 3.92
N ARG A 822 -35.05 6.76 4.92
CA ARG A 822 -33.95 7.72 4.78
C ARG A 822 -32.77 7.18 3.98
N PHE A 823 -32.40 5.92 4.18
CA PHE A 823 -31.15 5.34 3.68
C PHE A 823 -31.35 4.33 2.54
N LEU A 824 -32.52 3.68 2.46
CA LEU A 824 -32.79 2.64 1.46
C LEU A 824 -33.75 3.10 0.35
N ASN A 825 -34.40 4.26 0.49
CA ASN A 825 -35.20 4.80 -0.61
C ASN A 825 -34.31 5.16 -1.81
N ARG A 826 -34.70 4.70 -2.99
CA ARG A 826 -33.98 4.85 -4.26
C ARG A 826 -32.66 4.09 -4.38
N THR A 827 -32.35 3.16 -3.47
CA THR A 827 -31.17 2.27 -3.66
C THR A 827 -31.39 1.31 -4.83
N MET A 828 -30.30 0.81 -5.42
CA MET A 828 -30.35 -0.19 -6.48
C MET A 828 -30.51 -1.60 -5.90
N LEU A 829 -31.50 -2.35 -6.38
CA LEU A 829 -31.71 -3.77 -6.11
C LEU A 829 -32.09 -4.48 -7.41
N ASP A 830 -31.35 -5.53 -7.79
CA ASP A 830 -31.50 -6.26 -9.06
C ASP A 830 -31.59 -5.34 -10.30
N GLY A 831 -30.71 -4.35 -10.37
CA GLY A 831 -30.65 -3.41 -11.51
C GLY A 831 -31.75 -2.33 -11.50
N ARG A 832 -32.56 -2.23 -10.44
CA ARG A 832 -33.67 -1.26 -10.35
C ARG A 832 -33.54 -0.36 -9.12
N MET A 833 -33.82 0.93 -9.29
CA MET A 833 -33.99 1.85 -8.16
C MET A 833 -35.32 1.55 -7.46
N ILE A 834 -35.26 1.01 -6.25
CA ILE A 834 -36.45 0.67 -5.48
C ILE A 834 -37.05 1.92 -4.84
N ARG A 835 -38.38 1.95 -4.71
CA ARG A 835 -39.08 3.05 -4.01
C ARG A 835 -39.52 2.57 -2.64
N VAL A 836 -39.08 3.25 -1.59
CA VAL A 836 -39.40 2.90 -0.20
C VAL A 836 -40.30 3.98 0.37
N ASP A 837 -41.54 3.61 0.67
CA ASP A 837 -42.60 4.51 1.10
C ASP A 837 -43.16 4.09 2.46
N TYR A 838 -43.52 5.06 3.31
CA TYR A 838 -44.30 4.76 4.52
C TYR A 838 -45.66 4.15 4.16
N ASP A 839 -46.10 3.16 4.94
CA ASP A 839 -47.38 2.51 4.77
C ASP A 839 -48.21 2.54 6.07
N ALA A 840 -49.52 2.73 5.95
CA ALA A 840 -50.44 2.88 7.08
C ALA A 840 -50.63 1.59 7.92
N GLY A 841 -50.00 0.48 7.53
CA GLY A 841 -50.03 -0.79 8.24
C GLY A 841 -50.53 -1.93 7.35
N PHE A 842 -49.88 -3.09 7.44
CA PHE A 842 -50.25 -4.24 6.63
C PHE A 842 -51.52 -4.95 7.17
N VAL A 843 -52.44 -5.30 6.27
CA VAL A 843 -53.57 -6.21 6.53
C VAL A 843 -53.63 -7.29 5.47
N GLU A 844 -54.04 -8.49 5.89
CA GLU A 844 -54.09 -9.67 5.03
C GLU A 844 -54.99 -9.43 3.80
N GLY A 845 -54.52 -9.86 2.62
CA GLY A 845 -55.13 -9.58 1.33
C GLY A 845 -54.47 -8.43 0.55
N ARG A 846 -53.68 -7.55 1.20
CA ARG A 846 -52.93 -6.47 0.52
C ARG A 846 -51.70 -6.96 -0.24
N GLN A 847 -51.25 -8.19 -0.01
CA GLN A 847 -50.17 -8.81 -0.77
C GLN A 847 -50.55 -9.06 -2.24
N TYR A 848 -51.83 -9.03 -2.61
CA TYR A 848 -52.25 -9.28 -3.99
C TYR A 848 -52.35 -8.01 -4.82
N GLY A 849 -51.84 -8.07 -6.05
CA GLY A 849 -51.96 -7.01 -7.05
C GLY A 849 -53.41 -6.59 -7.33
N ARG A 850 -53.57 -5.34 -7.73
CA ARG A 850 -54.87 -4.66 -7.89
C ARG A 850 -55.26 -4.37 -9.33
N GLY A 851 -54.38 -4.64 -10.29
CA GLY A 851 -54.66 -4.56 -11.72
C GLY A 851 -55.79 -5.50 -12.13
N LYS A 852 -56.46 -5.17 -13.22
CA LYS A 852 -57.55 -5.98 -13.80
C LYS A 852 -57.10 -7.43 -14.07
N HIS A 853 -55.84 -7.63 -14.43
CA HIS A 853 -55.22 -8.91 -14.76
C HIS A 853 -54.44 -9.54 -13.60
N GLY A 854 -54.55 -8.99 -12.39
CA GLY A 854 -53.97 -9.57 -11.17
C GLY A 854 -52.66 -8.93 -10.70
N GLY A 855 -51.90 -8.26 -11.59
CA GLY A 855 -50.64 -7.58 -11.27
C GLY A 855 -50.80 -6.18 -10.67
N GLN A 856 -49.76 -5.35 -10.72
CA GLN A 856 -49.88 -3.94 -10.33
C GLN A 856 -50.63 -3.12 -11.38
N VAL A 857 -51.54 -2.24 -10.95
CA VAL A 857 -52.29 -1.35 -11.86
C VAL A 857 -51.33 -0.56 -12.76
N ARG A 858 -50.24 -0.03 -12.19
CA ARG A 858 -49.25 0.77 -12.95
C ARG A 858 -48.60 -0.01 -14.10
N ASP A 859 -48.37 -1.31 -13.93
CA ASP A 859 -47.74 -2.16 -14.94
C ASP A 859 -48.68 -2.45 -16.12
N GLU A 860 -50.00 -2.31 -15.95
CA GLU A 860 -50.99 -2.55 -17.02
C GLU A 860 -51.03 -1.41 -18.05
N TYR A 861 -50.81 -0.17 -17.60
CA TYR A 861 -50.87 1.05 -18.41
C TYR A 861 -49.52 1.50 -18.96
N ARG A 862 -48.46 0.70 -18.75
CA ARG A 862 -47.10 1.03 -19.18
C ARG A 862 -46.97 0.93 -20.71
N GLU A 863 -46.49 2.00 -21.33
CA GLU A 863 -46.29 2.10 -22.80
C GLU A 863 -44.86 1.72 -23.23
N GLN A 864 -43.90 1.68 -22.31
CA GLN A 864 -42.51 1.31 -22.59
C GLN A 864 -42.22 -0.16 -22.26
N TYR A 865 -41.39 -0.81 -23.05
CA TYR A 865 -41.00 -2.21 -22.82
C TYR A 865 -40.09 -2.33 -21.60
N ASP A 866 -40.42 -3.22 -20.67
CA ASP A 866 -39.63 -3.49 -19.46
C ASP A 866 -39.41 -5.01 -19.31
N PRO A 867 -38.22 -5.54 -19.69
CA PRO A 867 -37.97 -6.99 -19.70
C PRO A 867 -38.07 -7.61 -18.30
N ASP A 868 -37.64 -6.90 -17.25
CA ASP A 868 -37.67 -7.37 -15.86
C ASP A 868 -39.09 -7.41 -15.26
N ARG A 869 -40.06 -6.91 -16.01
CA ARG A 869 -41.48 -6.83 -15.67
C ARG A 869 -42.38 -7.48 -16.73
N GLY A 870 -41.82 -8.31 -17.61
CA GLY A 870 -42.55 -9.08 -18.61
C GLY A 870 -42.98 -8.31 -19.87
N GLY A 871 -42.31 -7.20 -20.21
CA GLY A 871 -42.47 -6.42 -21.45
C GLY A 871 -43.42 -5.22 -21.34
N PHE A 872 -44.09 -4.88 -22.46
CA PHE A 872 -45.07 -3.77 -22.52
C PHE A 872 -46.27 -4.01 -21.59
N GLY A 873 -46.97 -2.94 -21.20
CA GLY A 873 -48.17 -3.05 -20.38
C GLY A 873 -49.31 -3.80 -21.08
N ARG A 874 -50.06 -4.60 -20.31
CA ARG A 874 -51.13 -5.47 -20.84
C ARG A 874 -52.20 -4.71 -21.63
N ILE A 875 -52.57 -3.48 -21.24
CA ILE A 875 -53.57 -2.69 -21.97
C ILE A 875 -53.00 -2.19 -23.31
N TYR A 876 -51.70 -1.91 -23.36
CA TYR A 876 -50.99 -1.57 -24.60
C TYR A 876 -50.92 -2.79 -25.53
N GLN A 877 -50.55 -3.96 -24.99
CA GLN A 877 -50.53 -5.23 -25.73
C GLN A 877 -51.92 -5.59 -26.27
N ASP A 878 -52.98 -5.47 -25.47
CA ASP A 878 -54.36 -5.73 -25.88
C ASP A 878 -54.87 -4.73 -26.93
N ARG A 879 -54.35 -3.48 -26.91
CA ARG A 879 -54.63 -2.47 -27.94
C ARG A 879 -53.94 -2.83 -29.24
N GLU A 880 -52.64 -3.11 -29.27
CA GLU A 880 -51.93 -3.51 -30.48
C GLU A 880 -52.46 -4.81 -31.08
N LEU A 881 -52.83 -5.79 -30.24
CA LEU A 881 -53.50 -7.00 -30.67
C LEU A 881 -54.87 -6.73 -31.32
N LYS A 882 -55.56 -5.64 -30.95
CA LYS A 882 -56.80 -5.21 -31.62
C LYS A 882 -56.57 -4.38 -32.87
N THR A 883 -55.49 -3.60 -32.95
CA THR A 883 -55.14 -2.82 -34.15
C THR A 883 -54.58 -3.69 -35.28
N ASN A 884 -54.00 -4.85 -34.97
CA ASN A 884 -53.48 -5.82 -35.95
C ASN A 884 -54.54 -6.79 -36.50
N TYR A 885 -55.81 -6.65 -36.10
CA TYR A 885 -56.95 -7.47 -36.55
C TYR A 885 -58.08 -6.65 -37.23
N VAL A 886 -57.76 -5.49 -37.80
CA VAL A 886 -58.68 -4.70 -38.67
C VAL A 886 -58.08 -4.55 -40.06
#